data_AF-A0A838RC55-F1
#
_entry.id   AF-A0A838RC55-F1
#
_cell.length_a   1.000
_cell.length_b   1.000
_cell.length_c   1.000
_cell.angle_alpha   90.00
_cell.angle_beta   90.00
_cell.angle_gamma   90.00
#
_symmetry.space_group_name_H-M   'P 1'
#
loop_
_entity.id
_entity.type
_entity.pdbx_description
1 polymer ?
#
loop_
_entity_poly.entity_id
_entity_poly.type
_entity_poly.pdbx_seq_one_letter_code
_entity_poly.pdbx_strand_id
1 'polypeptide(L)'
;MSRPLQRAEETLAKAGLPPETLGPATEWISWSLRLLADTLAWLEELGQASGATTLRELATSSAGAGELVARLNSIAERSNAYALEMDFRFLFDENRKLFAIGFQQNTHSLDVSCYDLLASEARLASFIAVAKNDVPVEHWFRLGRTLTYAAGEPALVSWSGSMFEYLMPMLVMRAFPFTVLSQTYEGALSRQVAYGAERGVPWGVSESAYNVRDRHQTYQYRPFGVPDLALKRGLGRELVVAPYASVLGAMVDPQRALANLQLLENKGALGPYGFRDSIDYTRPDPDQRYAVVGAYMAHHLGMGLVALTNTLTSQVWQHRFHADPIVRSAELLLHERIPRRLVLREPQDGRSEETRPEAELDRPAVRQLDTPDTPQPHVALLGHLPYTIMVSHCGSGYSRYESLAVTRWRSDGTSDATGQFCYVKDVSEGRVWSAAHQPVCAPADWYHAFLATDRVTFHRADGDIETRTEIAVVPEDSAEVRRVTVTNNSGEVRQIELTSYGEIVLAPPDADRAHPAFANLFVETEWHEWCGALTATRRPRSAKEQPLWCVHVMSAGRERVGPVSYESDRARFIGRGRSTRNPAALEPGGALSGTTGPVLDPIFALRTRVELEPGQSASVAFTTLVATSRERAFELADRYDDPYAAQRALDLAWTSSQVDLRELKLTPGDAAVFQELAGHLFYGSAALRAPQSDLRRNRGSQPMLWANGVSGDWPIVLAIIESADGLPTLRQLLAAHRYWRRRGMMVDLLILNAHPPTYLQELNDRITAAAYAVGDPTSLDQAGGVFIRRRDLLRADDLLMLRATARVHVPCDGRPLGKVLASALVPEQSPEEGEEETPTPSRPPERSDSRVARVVRRIGAHLPTLLTAGSTSGSRSSATRPARGGEKFAHRLDNGFGRLTAEGDYEIRVSGERLPPAPWSNV
;
A
#
# COMPACT_ATOMS: atom_id res chain seq x y z
N MET A 1 -37.95 -22.45 -26.55
CA MET A 1 -37.36 -21.23 -25.94
C MET A 1 -38.17 -20.60 -24.81
N SER A 2 -39.49 -20.71 -24.76
CA SER A 2 -40.30 -20.06 -23.71
C SER A 2 -40.05 -20.60 -22.30
N ARG A 3 -39.90 -21.93 -22.14
CA ARG A 3 -39.71 -22.57 -20.81
C ARG A 3 -38.45 -22.15 -20.03
N PRO A 4 -37.23 -22.05 -20.64
CA PRO A 4 -36.03 -21.59 -19.93
C PRO A 4 -36.10 -20.14 -19.47
N LEU A 5 -36.61 -19.24 -20.32
CA LEU A 5 -36.80 -17.83 -19.97
C LEU A 5 -37.80 -17.69 -18.82
N GLN A 6 -38.92 -18.41 -18.90
CA GLN A 6 -39.95 -18.40 -17.87
C GLN A 6 -39.44 -18.94 -16.53
N ARG A 7 -38.60 -19.99 -16.53
CA ARG A 7 -37.91 -20.48 -15.32
C ARG A 7 -36.93 -19.46 -14.75
N ALA A 8 -36.19 -18.75 -15.60
CA ALA A 8 -35.24 -17.74 -15.16
C ALA A 8 -35.96 -16.53 -14.55
N GLU A 9 -37.05 -16.07 -15.17
CA GLU A 9 -37.94 -15.03 -14.66
C GLU A 9 -38.56 -15.43 -13.31
N GLU A 10 -39.06 -16.66 -13.18
CA GLU A 10 -39.58 -17.20 -11.91
C GLU A 10 -38.51 -17.28 -10.81
N THR A 11 -37.25 -17.57 -11.19
CA THR A 11 -36.13 -17.67 -10.24
C THR A 11 -35.67 -16.29 -9.79
N LEU A 12 -35.60 -15.32 -10.71
CA LEU A 12 -35.28 -13.93 -10.42
C LEU A 12 -36.37 -13.27 -9.56
N ALA A 13 -37.64 -13.55 -9.84
CA ALA A 13 -38.76 -13.06 -9.03
C ALA A 13 -38.72 -13.62 -7.59
N LYS A 14 -38.27 -14.87 -7.41
CA LYS A 14 -38.09 -15.48 -6.08
C LYS A 14 -36.87 -14.95 -5.32
N ALA A 15 -35.88 -14.41 -6.02
CA ALA A 15 -34.65 -13.89 -5.42
C ALA A 15 -34.82 -12.52 -4.73
N GLY A 16 -36.00 -11.89 -4.84
CA GLY A 16 -36.33 -10.64 -4.12
C GLY A 16 -35.47 -9.43 -4.52
N LEU A 17 -34.94 -9.43 -5.75
CA LEU A 17 -34.09 -8.34 -6.24
C LEU A 17 -34.90 -7.05 -6.45
N PRO A 18 -34.30 -5.87 -6.22
CA PRO A 18 -34.98 -4.61 -6.43
C PRO A 18 -35.41 -4.43 -7.89
N PRO A 19 -36.52 -3.70 -8.16
CA PRO A 19 -37.11 -3.59 -9.50
C PRO A 19 -36.14 -3.04 -10.56
N GLU A 20 -35.19 -2.20 -10.13
CA GLU A 20 -34.16 -1.60 -10.98
C GLU A 20 -33.10 -2.59 -11.50
N THR A 21 -32.89 -3.74 -10.84
CA THR A 21 -31.98 -4.81 -11.31
C THR A 21 -32.70 -5.95 -12.01
N LEU A 22 -33.99 -6.16 -11.72
CA LEU A 22 -34.79 -7.25 -12.29
C LEU A 22 -35.01 -7.08 -13.80
N GLY A 23 -35.25 -5.84 -14.25
CA GLY A 23 -35.47 -5.52 -15.67
C GLY A 23 -34.25 -5.83 -16.56
N PRO A 24 -33.06 -5.27 -16.25
CA PRO A 24 -31.84 -5.55 -17.00
C PRO A 24 -31.44 -7.03 -16.98
N ALA A 25 -31.58 -7.73 -15.85
CA ALA A 25 -31.22 -9.14 -15.73
C ALA A 25 -32.12 -10.03 -16.62
N THR A 26 -33.43 -9.81 -16.62
CA THR A 26 -34.37 -10.54 -17.49
C THR A 26 -34.13 -10.22 -18.97
N GLU A 27 -33.81 -8.96 -19.30
CA GLU A 27 -33.48 -8.57 -20.68
C GLU A 27 -32.20 -9.26 -21.17
N TRP A 28 -31.18 -9.34 -20.31
CA TRP A 28 -29.91 -10.00 -20.61
C TRP A 28 -30.09 -11.52 -20.80
N ILE A 29 -30.87 -12.18 -19.93
CA ILE A 29 -31.18 -13.62 -20.06
C ILE A 29 -31.99 -13.89 -21.34
N SER A 30 -32.99 -13.05 -21.62
CA SER A 30 -33.80 -13.13 -22.85
C SER A 30 -32.96 -12.90 -24.11
N TRP A 31 -31.98 -12.01 -24.04
CA TRP A 31 -31.01 -11.78 -25.11
C TRP A 31 -30.07 -12.96 -25.31
N SER A 32 -29.46 -13.50 -24.25
CA SER A 32 -28.56 -14.66 -24.29
C SER A 32 -29.25 -15.89 -24.86
N LEU A 33 -30.51 -16.13 -24.48
CA LEU A 33 -31.31 -17.20 -25.05
C LEU A 33 -31.58 -16.98 -26.55
N ARG A 34 -31.90 -15.75 -26.98
CA ARG A 34 -32.11 -15.42 -28.40
C ARG A 34 -30.82 -15.58 -29.21
N LEU A 35 -29.68 -15.14 -28.70
CA LEU A 35 -28.38 -15.33 -29.34
C LEU A 35 -28.06 -16.83 -29.50
N LEU A 36 -28.31 -17.63 -28.46
CA LEU A 36 -28.17 -19.09 -28.53
C LEU A 36 -29.09 -19.70 -29.58
N ALA A 37 -30.33 -19.21 -29.69
CA ALA A 37 -31.29 -19.71 -30.68
C ALA A 37 -30.98 -19.28 -32.11
N ASP A 38 -30.53 -18.05 -32.32
CA ASP A 38 -30.07 -17.57 -33.63
C ASP A 38 -28.80 -18.31 -34.05
N THR A 39 -27.90 -18.59 -33.09
CA THR A 39 -26.70 -19.41 -33.33
C THR A 39 -27.08 -20.87 -33.62
N LEU A 40 -28.07 -21.43 -32.91
CA LEU A 40 -28.57 -22.79 -33.17
C LEU A 40 -29.30 -22.89 -34.51
N ALA A 41 -30.12 -21.90 -34.87
CA ALA A 41 -30.81 -21.83 -36.16
C ALA A 41 -29.79 -21.66 -37.30
N TRP A 42 -28.76 -20.84 -37.11
CA TRP A 42 -27.64 -20.70 -38.04
C TRP A 42 -26.81 -21.99 -38.16
N LEU A 43 -26.58 -22.70 -37.05
CA LEU A 43 -25.94 -24.02 -37.04
C LEU A 43 -26.80 -25.10 -37.71
N GLU A 44 -28.13 -25.03 -37.58
CA GLU A 44 -29.08 -25.90 -38.27
C GLU A 44 -29.14 -25.59 -39.78
N GLU A 45 -29.07 -24.32 -40.19
CA GLU A 45 -28.91 -23.91 -41.60
C GLU A 45 -27.58 -24.40 -42.18
N LEU A 46 -26.49 -24.34 -41.40
CA LEU A 46 -25.19 -24.94 -41.71
C LEU A 46 -25.27 -26.47 -41.85
N GLY A 47 -26.04 -27.13 -40.99
CA GLY A 47 -26.27 -28.58 -41.03
C GLY A 47 -27.15 -29.05 -42.20
N GLN A 48 -28.00 -28.17 -42.75
CA GLN A 48 -28.83 -28.43 -43.93
C GLN A 48 -28.12 -28.13 -45.26
N ALA A 49 -27.05 -27.31 -45.23
CA ALA A 49 -26.19 -27.05 -46.38
C ALA A 49 -25.19 -28.18 -46.63
N SER A 50 -25.66 -29.19 -47.36
CA SER A 50 -24.96 -30.28 -48.04
C SER A 50 -23.42 -30.15 -48.18
N GLY A 51 -22.68 -31.12 -47.63
CA GLY A 51 -21.38 -31.57 -48.13
C GLY A 51 -20.17 -30.64 -48.00
N ALA A 52 -20.33 -29.40 -47.55
CA ALA A 52 -19.21 -28.49 -47.30
C ALA A 52 -18.52 -28.85 -45.98
N THR A 53 -17.20 -29.02 -46.01
CA THR A 53 -16.37 -29.33 -44.85
C THR A 53 -15.80 -28.10 -44.16
N THR A 54 -15.85 -26.92 -44.82
CA THR A 54 -15.36 -25.66 -44.26
C THR A 54 -16.29 -24.47 -44.52
N LEU A 55 -16.22 -23.46 -43.67
CA LEU A 55 -16.96 -22.20 -43.84
C LEU A 55 -16.59 -21.46 -45.14
N ARG A 56 -15.35 -21.63 -45.63
CA ARG A 56 -14.90 -21.07 -46.91
C ARG A 56 -15.53 -21.78 -48.11
N GLU A 57 -15.71 -23.09 -48.04
CA GLU A 57 -16.47 -23.85 -49.05
C GLU A 57 -17.93 -23.40 -49.07
N LEU A 58 -18.54 -23.25 -47.89
CA LEU A 58 -19.91 -22.77 -47.79
C LEU A 58 -20.09 -21.32 -48.28
N ALA A 59 -19.07 -20.47 -48.11
CA ALA A 59 -19.07 -19.11 -48.64
C ALA A 59 -19.13 -19.04 -50.18
N THR A 60 -18.80 -20.13 -50.89
CA THR A 60 -18.95 -20.18 -52.36
C THR A 60 -20.40 -20.32 -52.82
N SER A 61 -21.28 -20.81 -51.95
CA SER A 61 -22.69 -21.09 -52.27
C SER A 61 -23.70 -20.34 -51.39
N SER A 62 -23.26 -19.73 -50.28
CA SER A 62 -24.09 -18.94 -49.36
C SER A 62 -23.55 -17.52 -49.17
N ALA A 63 -24.38 -16.53 -49.49
CA ALA A 63 -24.06 -15.12 -49.31
C ALA A 63 -23.80 -14.75 -47.84
N GLY A 64 -24.57 -15.32 -46.90
CA GLY A 64 -24.35 -15.11 -45.46
C GLY A 64 -23.04 -15.71 -44.96
N ALA A 65 -22.64 -16.89 -45.48
CA ALA A 65 -21.33 -17.45 -45.19
C ALA A 65 -20.19 -16.60 -45.80
N GLY A 66 -20.41 -16.04 -47.00
CA GLY A 66 -19.47 -15.09 -47.62
C GLY A 66 -19.24 -13.83 -46.79
N GLU A 67 -20.31 -13.22 -46.28
CA GLU A 67 -20.22 -12.04 -45.40
C GLU A 67 -19.48 -12.35 -44.09
N LEU A 68 -19.79 -13.49 -43.46
CA LEU A 68 -19.09 -13.91 -42.24
C LEU A 68 -17.60 -14.17 -42.49
N VAL A 69 -17.24 -14.84 -43.61
CA VAL A 69 -15.83 -15.05 -43.98
C VAL A 69 -15.10 -13.73 -44.18
N ALA A 70 -15.73 -12.75 -44.85
CA ALA A 70 -15.14 -11.43 -45.05
C ALA A 70 -14.90 -10.72 -43.70
N ARG A 71 -15.88 -10.75 -42.79
CA ARG A 71 -15.75 -10.18 -41.45
C ARG A 71 -14.65 -10.86 -40.63
N LEU A 72 -14.57 -12.19 -40.66
CA LEU A 72 -13.53 -12.95 -39.96
C LEU A 72 -12.12 -12.64 -40.50
N ASN A 73 -11.97 -12.47 -41.81
CA ASN A 73 -10.68 -12.06 -42.40
C ASN A 73 -10.29 -10.63 -41.94
N SER A 74 -11.23 -9.69 -41.93
CA SER A 74 -10.97 -8.32 -41.44
C SER A 74 -10.55 -8.31 -39.97
N ILE A 75 -11.22 -9.10 -39.11
CA ILE A 75 -10.81 -9.26 -37.71
C ILE A 75 -9.42 -9.89 -37.61
N ALA A 76 -9.12 -10.91 -38.42
CA ALA A 76 -7.82 -11.56 -38.42
C ALA A 76 -6.69 -10.60 -38.84
N GLU A 77 -6.88 -9.81 -39.90
CA GLU A 77 -5.93 -8.80 -40.37
C GLU A 77 -5.64 -7.76 -39.29
N ARG A 78 -6.70 -7.26 -38.64
CA ARG A 78 -6.57 -6.27 -37.57
C ARG A 78 -5.91 -6.83 -36.30
N SER A 79 -6.28 -8.05 -35.90
CA SER A 79 -5.62 -8.73 -34.78
C SER A 79 -4.13 -8.97 -35.06
N ASN A 80 -3.78 -9.31 -36.30
CA ASN A 80 -2.39 -9.44 -36.73
C ASN A 80 -1.66 -8.10 -36.69
N ALA A 81 -2.29 -7.02 -37.17
CA ALA A 81 -1.73 -5.67 -37.07
C ALA A 81 -1.44 -5.29 -35.60
N TYR A 82 -2.41 -5.48 -34.70
CA TYR A 82 -2.22 -5.22 -33.27
C TYR A 82 -1.09 -6.05 -32.65
N ALA A 83 -0.98 -7.33 -33.00
CA ALA A 83 0.10 -8.18 -32.50
C ALA A 83 1.49 -7.71 -32.97
N LEU A 84 1.60 -7.24 -34.22
CA LEU A 84 2.85 -6.76 -34.79
C LEU A 84 3.22 -5.35 -34.29
N GLU A 85 2.24 -4.46 -34.16
CA GLU A 85 2.42 -3.07 -33.69
C GLU A 85 2.72 -2.98 -32.19
N MET A 86 2.38 -4.00 -31.40
CA MET A 86 2.66 -4.05 -29.96
C MET A 86 4.18 -4.03 -29.70
N ASP A 87 4.69 -2.94 -29.13
CA ASP A 87 6.12 -2.78 -28.84
C ASP A 87 6.46 -3.29 -27.44
N PHE A 88 7.26 -4.36 -27.34
CA PHE A 88 7.74 -4.87 -26.05
C PHE A 88 9.01 -4.19 -25.55
N ARG A 89 9.70 -3.39 -26.38
CA ARG A 89 11.02 -2.81 -26.05
C ARG A 89 10.96 -1.86 -24.87
N PHE A 90 9.87 -1.13 -24.69
CA PHE A 90 9.77 -0.17 -23.58
C PHE A 90 9.76 -0.87 -22.21
N LEU A 91 9.31 -2.12 -22.12
CA LEU A 91 9.35 -2.92 -20.88
C LEU A 91 10.70 -3.63 -20.68
N PHE A 92 11.59 -3.60 -21.68
CA PHE A 92 12.84 -4.35 -21.67
C PHE A 92 13.95 -3.58 -20.98
N ASP A 93 14.49 -4.13 -19.89
CA ASP A 93 15.68 -3.60 -19.24
C ASP A 93 16.93 -4.09 -19.99
N GLU A 94 17.64 -3.18 -20.67
CA GLU A 94 18.82 -3.51 -21.45
C GLU A 94 20.00 -4.03 -20.62
N ASN A 95 20.09 -3.71 -19.33
CA ASN A 95 21.16 -4.17 -18.45
C ASN A 95 20.88 -5.58 -17.93
N ARG A 96 19.66 -5.81 -17.44
CA ARG A 96 19.23 -7.10 -16.89
C ARG A 96 18.89 -8.10 -17.99
N LYS A 97 18.57 -7.62 -19.19
CA LYS A 97 18.04 -8.38 -20.34
C LYS A 97 16.75 -9.13 -19.97
N LEU A 98 15.89 -8.50 -19.17
CA LEU A 98 14.61 -9.03 -18.69
C LEU A 98 13.51 -7.99 -18.86
N PHE A 99 12.26 -8.43 -18.88
CA PHE A 99 11.12 -7.51 -18.86
C PHE A 99 10.81 -7.06 -17.43
N ALA A 100 10.57 -5.78 -17.24
CA ALA A 100 9.93 -5.27 -16.03
C ALA A 100 8.49 -5.79 -15.92
N ILE A 101 7.99 -5.96 -14.69
CA ILE A 101 6.63 -6.45 -14.45
C ILE A 101 5.57 -5.40 -14.84
N GLY A 102 5.93 -4.13 -14.76
CA GLY A 102 5.05 -3.02 -15.08
C GLY A 102 5.81 -1.76 -15.45
N PHE A 103 5.05 -0.81 -16.00
CA PHE A 103 5.49 0.55 -16.25
C PHE A 103 4.59 1.48 -15.46
N GLN A 104 5.18 2.25 -14.56
CA GLN A 104 4.45 3.19 -13.73
C GLN A 104 4.20 4.47 -14.52
N GLN A 105 2.95 4.67 -14.97
CA GLN A 105 2.58 5.84 -15.76
C GLN A 105 2.86 7.14 -15.01
N ASN A 106 2.57 7.18 -13.70
CA ASN A 106 2.76 8.39 -12.89
C ASN A 106 4.23 8.78 -12.67
N THR A 107 5.16 7.84 -12.84
CA THR A 107 6.61 8.09 -12.64
C THR A 107 7.43 7.92 -13.90
N HIS A 108 6.80 7.54 -15.02
CA HIS A 108 7.43 7.17 -16.28
C HIS A 108 8.61 6.19 -16.12
N SER A 109 8.55 5.32 -15.10
CA SER A 109 9.62 4.40 -14.75
C SER A 109 9.18 2.96 -14.85
N LEU A 110 10.11 2.08 -15.21
CA LEU A 110 9.89 0.64 -15.12
C LEU A 110 9.86 0.17 -13.67
N ASP A 111 9.04 -0.84 -13.40
CA ASP A 111 9.07 -1.53 -12.12
C ASP A 111 10.44 -2.17 -11.87
N VAL A 112 10.86 -2.13 -10.61
CA VAL A 112 12.15 -2.71 -10.19
C VAL A 112 12.14 -4.24 -10.30
N SER A 113 10.97 -4.86 -10.17
CA SER A 113 10.80 -6.30 -10.33
C SER A 113 10.71 -6.68 -11.80
N CYS A 114 11.31 -7.82 -12.15
CA CYS A 114 11.34 -8.32 -13.51
C CYS A 114 10.64 -9.68 -13.60
N TYR A 115 10.10 -10.01 -14.77
CA TYR A 115 9.76 -11.38 -15.12
C TYR A 115 11.05 -12.16 -15.38
N ASP A 116 11.54 -12.80 -14.33
CA ASP A 116 12.85 -13.45 -14.30
C ASP A 116 12.78 -14.97 -14.24
N LEU A 117 11.60 -15.60 -14.39
CA LEU A 117 11.43 -17.06 -14.32
C LEU A 117 10.98 -17.63 -15.66
N LEU A 118 11.58 -18.76 -16.05
CA LEU A 118 11.11 -19.50 -17.23
C LEU A 118 9.74 -20.12 -16.97
N ALA A 119 9.46 -20.54 -15.73
CA ALA A 119 8.17 -21.08 -15.31
C ALA A 119 7.15 -19.98 -14.97
N SER A 120 6.77 -19.19 -15.98
CA SER A 120 5.71 -18.17 -15.89
C SER A 120 4.94 -18.07 -17.21
N GLU A 121 3.70 -17.64 -17.15
CA GLU A 121 2.86 -17.22 -18.28
C GLU A 121 3.53 -16.15 -19.15
N ALA A 122 4.30 -15.24 -18.52
CA ALA A 122 5.00 -14.15 -19.19
C ALA A 122 6.03 -14.65 -20.22
N ARG A 123 6.44 -15.93 -20.14
CA ARG A 123 7.32 -16.55 -21.13
C ARG A 123 6.74 -16.51 -22.54
N LEU A 124 5.41 -16.49 -22.70
CA LEU A 124 4.78 -16.38 -24.02
C LEU A 124 5.08 -15.01 -24.64
N ALA A 125 5.02 -13.94 -23.85
CA ALA A 125 5.42 -12.61 -24.28
C ALA A 125 6.93 -12.56 -24.60
N SER A 126 7.78 -13.15 -23.74
CA SER A 126 9.22 -13.31 -24.02
C SER A 126 9.50 -14.05 -25.33
N PHE A 127 8.78 -15.14 -25.59
CA PHE A 127 8.92 -15.92 -26.81
C PHE A 127 8.55 -15.10 -28.05
N ILE A 128 7.39 -14.42 -28.03
CA ILE A 128 6.92 -13.59 -29.13
C ILE A 128 7.84 -12.39 -29.36
N ALA A 129 8.28 -11.71 -28.31
CA ALA A 129 9.17 -10.55 -28.44
C ALA A 129 10.52 -10.93 -29.06
N VAL A 130 11.07 -12.10 -28.73
CA VAL A 130 12.27 -12.63 -29.40
C VAL A 130 11.95 -13.01 -30.85
N ALA A 131 10.82 -13.66 -31.11
CA ALA A 131 10.41 -14.07 -32.45
C ALA A 131 10.20 -12.86 -33.40
N LYS A 132 9.61 -11.77 -32.89
CA LYS A 132 9.45 -10.49 -33.58
C LYS A 132 10.75 -9.69 -33.73
N ASN A 133 11.82 -10.12 -33.06
CA ASN A 133 13.08 -9.38 -32.96
C ASN A 133 12.92 -8.01 -32.27
N ASP A 134 11.95 -7.89 -31.36
CA ASP A 134 11.79 -6.73 -30.48
C ASP A 134 12.91 -6.71 -29.43
N VAL A 135 13.27 -7.88 -28.90
CA VAL A 135 14.32 -8.07 -27.88
C VAL A 135 15.31 -9.17 -28.31
N PRO A 136 16.57 -9.12 -27.85
CA PRO A 136 17.59 -10.04 -28.31
C PRO A 136 17.43 -11.43 -27.64
N VAL A 137 17.92 -12.48 -28.30
CA VAL A 137 17.71 -13.89 -27.90
C VAL A 137 18.24 -14.22 -26.49
N GLU A 138 19.24 -13.48 -26.02
CA GLU A 138 19.82 -13.58 -24.67
C GLU A 138 18.76 -13.40 -23.59
N HIS A 139 17.69 -12.65 -23.86
CA HIS A 139 16.55 -12.50 -22.96
C HIS A 139 15.99 -13.86 -22.53
N TRP A 140 15.76 -14.76 -23.48
CA TRP A 140 15.21 -16.10 -23.21
C TRP A 140 16.10 -16.89 -22.25
N PHE A 141 17.42 -16.80 -22.43
CA PHE A 141 18.40 -17.51 -21.62
C PHE A 141 18.67 -16.85 -20.26
N ARG A 142 18.17 -15.62 -20.04
CA ARG A 142 18.24 -14.92 -18.75
C ARG A 142 17.12 -15.26 -17.78
N LEU A 143 16.02 -15.82 -18.29
CA LEU A 143 14.97 -16.37 -17.43
C LEU A 143 15.54 -17.45 -16.48
N GLY A 144 14.98 -17.59 -15.30
CA GLY A 144 15.48 -18.46 -14.26
C GLY A 144 15.08 -19.90 -14.53
N ARG A 145 16.05 -20.83 -14.39
CA ARG A 145 15.84 -22.29 -14.48
C ARG A 145 15.91 -22.96 -13.10
N THR A 146 15.38 -22.31 -12.07
CA THR A 146 15.36 -22.86 -10.72
C THR A 146 14.49 -24.12 -10.69
N LEU A 147 15.05 -25.25 -10.23
CA LEU A 147 14.38 -26.54 -10.20
C LEU A 147 14.11 -26.99 -8.76
N THR A 148 13.02 -27.72 -8.58
CA THR A 148 12.62 -28.38 -7.34
C THR A 148 12.16 -29.82 -7.62
N TYR A 149 12.01 -30.62 -6.57
CA TYR A 149 11.37 -31.94 -6.66
C TYR A 149 9.86 -31.81 -6.48
N ALA A 150 9.13 -32.12 -7.55
CA ALA A 150 7.68 -32.14 -7.62
C ALA A 150 7.22 -33.59 -7.76
N ALA A 151 6.74 -34.20 -6.67
CA ALA A 151 6.30 -35.60 -6.66
C ALA A 151 7.34 -36.63 -7.17
N GLY A 152 8.63 -36.38 -6.93
CA GLY A 152 9.74 -37.27 -7.33
C GLY A 152 10.37 -36.93 -8.68
N GLU A 153 9.82 -35.97 -9.43
CA GLU A 153 10.38 -35.49 -10.70
C GLU A 153 10.87 -34.04 -10.60
N PRO A 154 11.93 -33.64 -11.32
CA PRO A 154 12.38 -32.26 -11.32
C PRO A 154 11.42 -31.38 -12.15
N ALA A 155 10.93 -30.30 -11.54
CA ALA A 155 10.09 -29.30 -12.19
C ALA A 155 10.64 -27.89 -11.94
N LEU A 156 10.45 -26.97 -12.89
CA LEU A 156 10.80 -25.57 -12.70
C LEU A 156 9.89 -24.92 -11.65
N VAL A 157 10.48 -24.08 -10.82
CA VAL A 157 9.78 -23.31 -9.79
C VAL A 157 9.22 -22.03 -10.41
N SER A 158 7.95 -21.77 -10.18
CA SER A 158 7.26 -20.53 -10.55
C SER A 158 7.19 -19.57 -9.36
N TRP A 159 6.70 -18.35 -9.56
CA TRP A 159 6.60 -17.40 -8.47
C TRP A 159 5.57 -17.86 -7.42
N SER A 160 4.36 -18.18 -7.88
CA SER A 160 3.24 -18.53 -7.00
C SER A 160 2.90 -20.02 -6.94
N GLY A 161 3.43 -20.87 -7.81
CA GLY A 161 3.07 -22.29 -7.85
C GLY A 161 1.68 -22.53 -8.45
N SER A 162 1.14 -21.55 -9.17
CA SER A 162 -0.21 -21.56 -9.75
C SER A 162 -0.22 -22.41 -11.01
N MET A 163 -1.23 -23.26 -11.19
CA MET A 163 -1.32 -24.13 -12.38
C MET A 163 -1.31 -23.32 -13.70
N PHE A 164 -1.92 -22.14 -13.69
CA PHE A 164 -1.96 -21.22 -14.82
C PHE A 164 -0.57 -20.79 -15.32
N GLU A 165 0.39 -20.50 -14.43
CA GLU A 165 1.76 -20.08 -14.77
C GLU A 165 2.49 -21.13 -15.63
N TYR A 166 2.12 -22.41 -15.44
CA TYR A 166 2.67 -23.54 -16.17
C TYR A 166 1.90 -23.83 -17.46
N LEU A 167 0.58 -23.97 -17.38
CA LEU A 167 -0.21 -24.56 -18.47
C LEU A 167 -0.88 -23.55 -19.40
N MET A 168 -1.01 -22.28 -19.02
CA MET A 168 -1.57 -21.26 -19.93
C MET A 168 -0.74 -21.12 -21.22
N PRO A 169 0.61 -21.07 -21.18
CA PRO A 169 1.41 -21.03 -22.40
C PRO A 169 1.14 -22.21 -23.36
N MET A 170 0.80 -23.40 -22.84
CA MET A 170 0.46 -24.58 -23.65
C MET A 170 -0.82 -24.44 -24.48
N LEU A 171 -1.64 -23.41 -24.25
CA LEU A 171 -2.81 -23.17 -25.11
C LEU A 171 -2.37 -22.93 -26.57
N VAL A 172 -1.19 -22.33 -26.78
CA VAL A 172 -0.67 -22.00 -28.12
C VAL A 172 0.77 -22.45 -28.35
N MET A 173 1.60 -22.59 -27.30
CA MET A 173 2.98 -23.05 -27.43
C MET A 173 3.05 -24.58 -27.40
N ARG A 174 3.81 -25.17 -28.32
CA ARG A 174 4.10 -26.61 -28.32
C ARG A 174 5.01 -27.00 -27.17
N ALA A 175 4.74 -28.17 -26.59
CA ALA A 175 5.66 -28.85 -25.69
C ALA A 175 6.40 -29.94 -26.47
N PHE A 176 7.73 -29.89 -26.50
CA PHE A 176 8.55 -30.92 -27.14
C PHE A 176 8.95 -31.99 -26.13
N PRO A 177 8.81 -33.29 -26.45
CA PRO A 177 9.24 -34.37 -25.56
C PRO A 177 10.71 -34.23 -25.13
N PHE A 178 11.00 -34.68 -23.91
CA PHE A 178 12.36 -34.70 -23.35
C PHE A 178 13.01 -33.31 -23.18
N THR A 179 12.20 -32.26 -23.03
CA THR A 179 12.65 -30.90 -22.72
C THR A 179 12.38 -30.53 -21.27
N VAL A 180 13.07 -29.50 -20.77
CA VAL A 180 12.85 -28.99 -19.40
C VAL A 180 11.40 -28.53 -19.20
N LEU A 181 10.78 -27.98 -20.25
CA LEU A 181 9.39 -27.51 -20.23
C LEU A 181 8.42 -28.69 -20.19
N SER A 182 8.58 -29.70 -21.05
CA SER A 182 7.69 -30.86 -21.04
C SER A 182 7.71 -31.59 -19.69
N GLN A 183 8.91 -31.77 -19.13
CA GLN A 183 9.05 -32.39 -17.81
C GLN A 183 8.43 -31.54 -16.69
N THR A 184 8.58 -30.21 -16.79
CA THR A 184 7.95 -29.30 -15.82
C THR A 184 6.44 -29.40 -15.84
N TYR A 185 5.80 -29.54 -17.01
CA TYR A 185 4.34 -29.65 -17.11
C TYR A 185 3.82 -30.93 -16.43
N GLU A 186 4.49 -32.06 -16.68
CA GLU A 186 4.15 -33.35 -16.06
C GLU A 186 4.39 -33.34 -14.54
N GLY A 187 5.53 -32.79 -14.09
CA GLY A 187 5.89 -32.66 -12.68
C GLY A 187 4.96 -31.71 -11.92
N ALA A 188 4.62 -30.55 -12.49
CA ALA A 188 3.70 -29.58 -11.89
C ALA A 188 2.29 -30.17 -11.72
N LEU A 189 1.78 -30.85 -12.75
CA LEU A 189 0.49 -31.54 -12.68
C LEU A 189 0.49 -32.65 -11.62
N SER A 190 1.52 -33.50 -11.62
CA SER A 190 1.65 -34.59 -10.65
C SER A 190 1.72 -34.08 -9.23
N ARG A 191 2.45 -32.99 -8.98
CA ARG A 191 2.52 -32.39 -7.65
C ARG A 191 1.19 -31.75 -7.23
N GLN A 192 0.48 -31.07 -8.12
CA GLN A 192 -0.86 -30.52 -7.85
C GLN A 192 -1.85 -31.63 -7.47
N VAL A 193 -1.82 -32.76 -8.17
CA VAL A 193 -2.63 -33.94 -7.86
C VAL A 193 -2.29 -34.49 -6.48
N ALA A 194 -1.00 -34.69 -6.19
CA ALA A 194 -0.54 -35.16 -4.88
C ALA A 194 -0.94 -34.19 -3.75
N TYR A 195 -0.83 -32.88 -3.99
CA TYR A 195 -1.17 -31.86 -3.01
C TYR A 195 -2.68 -31.85 -2.68
N GLY A 196 -3.54 -31.98 -3.71
CA GLY A 196 -4.97 -32.17 -3.50
C GLY A 196 -5.27 -33.41 -2.67
N ALA A 197 -4.61 -34.53 -2.97
CA ALA A 197 -4.76 -35.78 -2.23
C ALA A 197 -4.30 -35.67 -0.76
N GLU A 198 -3.15 -35.03 -0.50
CA GLU A 198 -2.62 -34.75 0.86
C GLU A 198 -3.60 -33.91 1.69
N ARG A 199 -4.32 -32.98 1.04
CA ARG A 199 -5.30 -32.08 1.68
C ARG A 199 -6.73 -32.62 1.67
N GLY A 200 -6.98 -33.77 1.05
CA GLY A 200 -8.32 -34.36 0.95
C GLY A 200 -9.31 -33.55 0.11
N VAL A 201 -8.82 -32.79 -0.89
CA VAL A 201 -9.63 -31.95 -1.79
C VAL A 201 -9.32 -32.26 -3.27
N PRO A 202 -10.19 -31.88 -4.22
CA PRO A 202 -9.84 -31.90 -5.65
C PRO A 202 -8.59 -31.03 -5.92
N TRP A 203 -7.80 -31.39 -6.93
CA TRP A 203 -6.63 -30.59 -7.33
C TRP A 203 -7.03 -29.46 -8.30
N GLY A 204 -6.09 -28.56 -8.60
CA GLY A 204 -6.33 -27.40 -9.47
C GLY A 204 -6.21 -26.07 -8.73
N VAL A 205 -5.21 -25.94 -7.87
CA VAL A 205 -4.92 -24.67 -7.17
C VAL A 205 -4.31 -23.69 -8.18
N SER A 206 -4.97 -22.57 -8.39
CA SER A 206 -4.57 -21.57 -9.39
C SER A 206 -5.17 -20.21 -9.03
N GLU A 207 -4.62 -19.15 -9.62
CA GLU A 207 -5.15 -17.78 -9.51
C GLU A 207 -6.65 -17.74 -9.82
N SER A 208 -7.43 -17.21 -8.87
CA SER A 208 -8.89 -17.25 -8.92
C SER A 208 -9.51 -16.29 -7.89
N ALA A 209 -10.82 -16.08 -8.04
CA ALA A 209 -11.66 -15.47 -7.04
C ALA A 209 -11.80 -16.38 -5.82
N TYR A 210 -12.09 -15.81 -4.64
CA TYR A 210 -12.24 -16.56 -3.39
C TYR A 210 -13.35 -15.99 -2.52
N ASN A 211 -13.76 -16.68 -1.45
CA ASN A 211 -14.95 -16.31 -0.66
C ASN A 211 -14.71 -15.15 0.32
N VAL A 212 -14.19 -14.04 -0.20
CA VAL A 212 -14.17 -12.72 0.45
C VAL A 212 -14.79 -11.73 -0.52
N ARG A 213 -15.65 -10.86 0.01
CA ARG A 213 -16.36 -9.87 -0.76
C ARG A 213 -16.02 -8.48 -0.26
N ASP A 214 -15.97 -7.50 -1.17
CA ASP A 214 -15.87 -6.10 -0.79
C ASP A 214 -17.22 -5.54 -0.30
N ARG A 215 -17.23 -4.25 0.02
CA ARG A 215 -18.44 -3.50 0.41
C ARG A 215 -19.56 -3.53 -0.63
N HIS A 216 -19.25 -3.89 -1.88
CA HIS A 216 -20.19 -4.00 -2.99
C HIS A 216 -20.61 -5.45 -3.29
N GLN A 217 -20.26 -6.40 -2.41
CA GLN A 217 -20.51 -7.83 -2.57
C GLN A 217 -19.77 -8.47 -3.76
N THR A 218 -18.70 -7.84 -4.26
CA THR A 218 -17.86 -8.38 -5.34
C THR A 218 -16.81 -9.32 -4.77
N TYR A 219 -16.74 -10.55 -5.28
CA TYR A 219 -15.70 -11.51 -4.92
C TYR A 219 -14.30 -10.97 -5.25
N GLN A 220 -13.37 -11.12 -4.32
CA GLN A 220 -11.99 -10.68 -4.49
C GLN A 220 -11.17 -11.74 -5.23
N TYR A 221 -10.13 -11.32 -5.95
CA TYR A 221 -9.30 -12.13 -6.84
C TYR A 221 -7.82 -12.02 -6.47
N ARG A 222 -7.07 -13.13 -6.49
CA ARG A 222 -5.62 -13.15 -6.22
C ARG A 222 -4.95 -14.46 -6.63
N PRO A 223 -3.60 -14.54 -6.67
CA PRO A 223 -2.87 -15.77 -6.95
C PRO A 223 -2.91 -16.79 -5.81
N PHE A 224 -3.15 -18.05 -6.17
CA PHE A 224 -3.05 -19.24 -5.32
C PHE A 224 -2.14 -20.26 -6.00
N GLY A 225 -1.40 -21.04 -5.22
CA GLY A 225 -0.58 -22.10 -5.79
C GLY A 225 -0.02 -23.07 -4.77
N VAL A 226 0.64 -24.12 -5.28
CA VAL A 226 1.19 -25.20 -4.46
C VAL A 226 2.56 -24.80 -3.94
N PRO A 227 2.81 -24.83 -2.60
CA PRO A 227 4.05 -24.35 -2.00
C PRO A 227 5.32 -24.96 -2.56
N ASP A 228 5.28 -26.25 -2.90
CA ASP A 228 6.45 -26.97 -3.42
C ASP A 228 6.83 -26.55 -4.84
N LEU A 229 5.91 -25.91 -5.57
CA LEU A 229 6.14 -25.38 -6.91
C LEU A 229 6.48 -23.89 -6.91
N ALA A 230 6.53 -23.25 -5.74
CA ALA A 230 6.57 -21.79 -5.61
C ALA A 230 7.86 -21.25 -4.96
N LEU A 231 8.31 -20.08 -5.43
CA LEU A 231 9.30 -19.27 -4.71
C LEU A 231 8.67 -18.53 -3.51
N LYS A 232 7.44 -18.05 -3.67
CA LYS A 232 6.69 -17.33 -2.64
C LYS A 232 6.41 -18.22 -1.43
N ARG A 233 6.70 -17.71 -0.22
CA ARG A 233 6.44 -18.41 1.05
C ARG A 233 5.00 -18.17 1.51
N GLY A 234 4.46 -19.11 2.30
CA GLY A 234 3.18 -18.96 3.00
C GLY A 234 1.92 -19.35 2.21
N LEU A 235 2.07 -19.89 1.00
CA LEU A 235 0.96 -20.30 0.12
C LEU A 235 0.13 -21.49 0.66
N GLY A 236 0.66 -22.28 1.60
CA GLY A 236 -0.01 -23.47 2.11
C GLY A 236 -1.16 -23.21 3.09
N ARG A 237 -1.39 -21.94 3.45
CA ARG A 237 -2.38 -21.52 4.47
C ARG A 237 -3.80 -21.44 3.94
N GLU A 238 -3.97 -21.27 2.64
CA GLU A 238 -5.25 -21.01 2.01
C GLU A 238 -5.42 -21.96 0.83
N LEU A 239 -6.58 -22.61 0.76
CA LEU A 239 -6.85 -23.69 -0.16
C LEU A 239 -8.07 -23.33 -1.01
N VAL A 240 -7.80 -22.85 -2.21
CA VAL A 240 -8.80 -22.48 -3.21
C VAL A 240 -8.54 -23.29 -4.48
N VAL A 241 -9.56 -24.00 -4.95
CA VAL A 241 -9.46 -24.88 -6.12
C VAL A 241 -10.26 -24.29 -7.26
N ALA A 242 -9.60 -24.05 -8.38
CA ALA A 242 -10.18 -23.45 -9.56
C ALA A 242 -10.44 -24.51 -10.64
N PRO A 243 -11.71 -24.76 -11.05
CA PRO A 243 -12.00 -25.80 -12.04
C PRO A 243 -11.30 -25.59 -13.38
N TYR A 244 -11.10 -24.35 -13.82
CA TYR A 244 -10.40 -24.07 -15.08
C TYR A 244 -8.96 -24.61 -15.08
N ALA A 245 -8.29 -24.67 -13.93
CA ALA A 245 -6.96 -25.26 -13.79
C ALA A 245 -6.97 -26.77 -14.06
N SER A 246 -8.05 -27.45 -13.69
CA SER A 246 -8.27 -28.85 -14.05
C SER A 246 -8.52 -29.02 -15.54
N VAL A 247 -9.25 -28.08 -16.15
CA VAL A 247 -9.47 -28.06 -17.61
C VAL A 247 -8.15 -27.86 -18.36
N LEU A 248 -7.28 -26.96 -17.91
CA LEU A 248 -5.93 -26.79 -18.47
C LEU A 248 -5.11 -28.08 -18.35
N GLY A 249 -5.22 -28.80 -17.23
CA GLY A 249 -4.59 -30.09 -17.00
C GLY A 249 -4.95 -31.16 -18.03
N ALA A 250 -6.10 -31.03 -18.72
CA ALA A 250 -6.52 -31.96 -19.77
C ALA A 250 -5.62 -31.96 -21.01
N MET A 251 -4.81 -30.91 -21.20
CA MET A 251 -3.81 -30.86 -22.27
C MET A 251 -2.58 -31.74 -21.97
N VAL A 252 -2.42 -32.20 -20.73
CA VAL A 252 -1.32 -33.06 -20.26
C VAL A 252 -1.83 -34.47 -19.94
N ASP A 253 -2.83 -34.58 -19.05
CA ASP A 253 -3.47 -35.86 -18.68
C ASP A 253 -5.01 -35.69 -18.71
N PRO A 254 -5.65 -35.99 -19.85
CA PRO A 254 -7.09 -35.79 -20.03
C PRO A 254 -7.94 -36.71 -19.14
N GLN A 255 -7.47 -37.92 -18.84
CA GLN A 255 -8.23 -38.88 -18.03
C GLN A 255 -8.32 -38.40 -16.59
N ARG A 256 -7.21 -37.94 -16.03
CA ARG A 256 -7.15 -37.44 -14.65
C ARG A 256 -7.87 -36.10 -14.50
N ALA A 257 -7.75 -35.22 -15.50
CA ALA A 257 -8.49 -33.97 -15.55
C ALA A 257 -10.01 -34.22 -15.53
N LEU A 258 -10.50 -35.14 -16.37
CA LEU A 258 -11.92 -35.47 -16.42
C LEU A 258 -12.44 -36.03 -15.09
N ALA A 259 -11.69 -36.94 -14.47
CA ALA A 259 -12.05 -37.49 -13.16
C ALA A 259 -12.14 -36.40 -12.08
N ASN A 260 -11.21 -35.44 -12.08
CA ASN A 260 -11.23 -34.32 -11.13
C ASN A 260 -12.37 -33.33 -11.39
N LEU A 261 -12.68 -33.05 -12.66
CA LEU A 261 -13.81 -32.20 -13.05
C LEU A 261 -15.16 -32.80 -12.61
N GLN A 262 -15.33 -34.12 -12.70
CA GLN A 262 -16.51 -34.81 -12.15
C GLN A 262 -16.62 -34.64 -10.63
N LEU A 263 -15.51 -34.67 -9.90
CA LEU A 263 -15.51 -34.39 -8.46
C LEU A 263 -15.90 -32.94 -8.15
N LEU A 264 -15.44 -31.98 -8.96
CA LEU A 264 -15.77 -30.57 -8.83
C LEU A 264 -17.25 -30.30 -9.17
N GLU A 265 -17.77 -30.95 -10.21
CA GLU A 265 -19.19 -30.92 -10.58
C GLU A 265 -20.08 -31.43 -9.44
N ASN A 266 -19.73 -32.58 -8.85
CA ASN A 266 -20.44 -33.15 -7.70
C ASN A 266 -20.41 -32.25 -6.45
N LYS A 267 -19.49 -31.28 -6.38
CA LYS A 267 -19.40 -30.25 -5.34
C LYS A 267 -20.13 -28.95 -5.69
N GLY A 268 -20.88 -28.93 -6.80
CA GLY A 268 -21.68 -27.78 -7.21
C GLY A 268 -20.88 -26.66 -7.89
N ALA A 269 -19.65 -26.93 -8.36
CA ALA A 269 -18.88 -25.94 -9.11
C ALA A 269 -19.42 -25.70 -10.51
N LEU A 270 -20.15 -26.66 -11.09
CA LEU A 270 -20.80 -26.47 -12.40
C LEU A 270 -22.08 -25.66 -12.24
N GLY A 271 -22.23 -24.59 -13.01
CA GLY A 271 -23.45 -23.79 -13.06
C GLY A 271 -23.86 -23.42 -14.50
N PRO A 272 -24.80 -22.47 -14.67
CA PRO A 272 -25.45 -22.22 -15.97
C PRO A 272 -24.52 -21.80 -17.10
N TYR A 273 -23.38 -21.17 -16.79
CA TYR A 273 -22.40 -20.69 -17.79
C TYR A 273 -21.15 -21.58 -17.88
N GLY A 274 -21.22 -22.80 -17.34
CA GLY A 274 -20.07 -23.69 -17.17
C GLY A 274 -19.57 -23.71 -15.74
N PHE A 275 -18.30 -24.07 -15.55
CA PHE A 275 -17.70 -24.08 -14.22
C PHE A 275 -17.58 -22.66 -13.67
N ARG A 276 -18.01 -22.49 -12.41
CA ARG A 276 -17.73 -21.30 -11.60
C ARG A 276 -16.25 -21.19 -11.33
N ASP A 277 -15.84 -19.99 -10.93
CA ASP A 277 -14.44 -19.63 -10.86
C ASP A 277 -13.62 -20.51 -9.92
N SER A 278 -14.16 -20.78 -8.73
CA SER A 278 -13.46 -21.57 -7.72
C SER A 278 -14.36 -22.15 -6.63
N ILE A 279 -13.77 -23.07 -5.87
CA ILE A 279 -14.27 -23.56 -4.59
C ILE A 279 -13.24 -23.17 -3.51
N ASP A 280 -13.67 -22.40 -2.51
CA ASP A 280 -12.84 -21.96 -1.38
C ASP A 280 -13.04 -22.91 -0.18
N TYR A 281 -11.99 -23.64 0.21
CA TYR A 281 -11.97 -24.53 1.37
C TYR A 281 -11.48 -23.85 2.65
N THR A 282 -11.04 -22.59 2.55
CA THR A 282 -10.49 -21.81 3.66
C THR A 282 -11.58 -21.07 4.43
N ARG A 283 -12.59 -20.55 3.70
CA ARG A 283 -13.63 -19.66 4.25
C ARG A 283 -15.04 -20.16 3.88
N PRO A 284 -15.46 -21.33 4.38
CA PRO A 284 -16.81 -21.78 4.15
C PRO A 284 -17.84 -20.90 4.88
N ASP A 285 -19.08 -20.88 4.38
CA ASP A 285 -20.21 -20.38 5.16
C ASP A 285 -20.42 -21.26 6.41
N PRO A 286 -21.08 -20.74 7.48
CA PRO A 286 -21.42 -21.54 8.65
C PRO A 286 -22.08 -22.86 8.25
N ASP A 287 -21.64 -23.96 8.86
CA ASP A 287 -22.08 -25.35 8.60
C ASP A 287 -21.66 -25.97 7.26
N GLN A 288 -20.83 -25.30 6.46
CA GLN A 288 -20.26 -25.86 5.23
C GLN A 288 -18.78 -26.25 5.38
N ARG A 289 -18.31 -27.19 4.55
CA ARG A 289 -16.88 -27.57 4.48
C ARG A 289 -16.10 -26.80 3.42
N TYR A 290 -16.81 -26.12 2.52
CA TYR A 290 -16.27 -25.29 1.45
C TYR A 290 -17.36 -24.32 1.00
N ALA A 291 -16.96 -23.20 0.40
CA ALA A 291 -17.86 -22.25 -0.25
C ALA A 291 -17.62 -22.25 -1.75
N VAL A 292 -18.69 -22.32 -2.55
CA VAL A 292 -18.59 -22.17 -4.01
C VAL A 292 -18.67 -20.68 -4.35
N VAL A 293 -17.65 -20.17 -5.06
CA VAL A 293 -17.63 -18.77 -5.49
C VAL A 293 -18.64 -18.59 -6.62
N GLY A 294 -19.62 -17.70 -6.43
CA GLY A 294 -20.71 -17.46 -7.37
C GLY A 294 -20.34 -16.60 -8.59
N ALA A 295 -19.06 -16.54 -8.97
CA ALA A 295 -18.55 -15.72 -10.08
C ALA A 295 -18.13 -16.59 -11.28
N TYR A 296 -18.15 -15.97 -12.46
CA TYR A 296 -17.65 -16.53 -13.72
C TYR A 296 -16.61 -15.59 -14.31
N MET A 297 -15.41 -16.10 -14.56
CA MET A 297 -14.36 -15.33 -15.23
C MET A 297 -14.34 -15.67 -16.71
N ALA A 298 -14.65 -14.70 -17.57
CA ALA A 298 -14.71 -14.89 -19.01
C ALA A 298 -13.39 -15.44 -19.58
N HIS A 299 -12.26 -14.97 -19.06
CA HIS A 299 -10.94 -15.44 -19.49
C HIS A 299 -10.65 -16.89 -19.03
N HIS A 300 -11.07 -17.30 -17.83
CA HIS A 300 -10.94 -18.69 -17.38
C HIS A 300 -11.79 -19.65 -18.23
N LEU A 301 -13.03 -19.27 -18.54
CA LEU A 301 -13.88 -20.03 -19.45
C LEU A 301 -13.29 -20.11 -20.85
N GLY A 302 -12.81 -18.98 -21.38
CA GLY A 302 -12.15 -18.91 -22.69
C GLY A 302 -10.93 -19.82 -22.79
N MET A 303 -10.04 -19.77 -21.80
CA MET A 303 -8.89 -20.69 -21.72
C MET A 303 -9.33 -22.15 -21.62
N GLY A 304 -10.36 -22.44 -20.82
CA GLY A 304 -10.91 -23.80 -20.71
C GLY A 304 -11.43 -24.33 -22.05
N LEU A 305 -12.13 -23.51 -22.83
CA LEU A 305 -12.61 -23.88 -24.17
C LEU A 305 -11.46 -24.16 -25.13
N VAL A 306 -10.42 -23.33 -25.11
CA VAL A 306 -9.22 -23.55 -25.95
C VAL A 306 -8.50 -24.83 -25.54
N ALA A 307 -8.34 -25.08 -24.23
CA ALA A 307 -7.72 -26.30 -23.72
C ALA A 307 -8.50 -27.57 -24.12
N LEU A 308 -9.83 -27.57 -23.95
CA LEU A 308 -10.67 -28.68 -24.40
C LEU A 308 -10.60 -28.89 -25.90
N THR A 309 -10.61 -27.81 -26.68
CA THR A 309 -10.46 -27.88 -28.14
C THR A 309 -9.13 -28.55 -28.48
N ASN A 310 -8.04 -28.09 -27.87
CA ASN A 310 -6.71 -28.66 -28.01
C ASN A 310 -6.67 -30.15 -27.68
N THR A 311 -7.24 -30.57 -26.54
CA THR A 311 -7.34 -31.99 -26.15
C THR A 311 -8.14 -32.83 -27.17
N LEU A 312 -9.25 -32.30 -27.70
CA LEU A 312 -10.16 -33.03 -28.60
C LEU A 312 -9.71 -33.03 -30.07
N THR A 313 -8.92 -32.05 -30.48
CA THR A 313 -8.56 -31.80 -31.89
C THR A 313 -7.06 -31.89 -32.14
N SER A 314 -6.36 -32.69 -31.32
CA SER A 314 -4.92 -32.93 -31.47
C SER A 314 -4.09 -31.64 -31.47
N GLN A 315 -4.30 -30.78 -30.48
CA GLN A 315 -3.58 -29.52 -30.26
C GLN A 315 -3.69 -28.52 -31.42
N VAL A 316 -4.86 -28.37 -32.04
CA VAL A 316 -5.05 -27.54 -33.24
C VAL A 316 -4.53 -26.11 -33.09
N TRP A 317 -4.68 -25.49 -31.91
CA TRP A 317 -4.25 -24.11 -31.68
C TRP A 317 -2.73 -24.00 -31.61
N GLN A 318 -2.05 -25.00 -31.03
CA GLN A 318 -0.59 -25.09 -31.08
C GLN A 318 -0.08 -25.26 -32.51
N HIS A 319 -0.76 -26.08 -33.33
CA HIS A 319 -0.39 -26.25 -34.73
C HIS A 319 -0.55 -24.96 -35.53
N ARG A 320 -1.63 -24.21 -35.31
CA ARG A 320 -1.88 -22.93 -35.98
C ARG A 320 -0.86 -21.87 -35.57
N PHE A 321 -0.58 -21.75 -34.27
CA PHE A 321 0.40 -20.79 -33.77
C PHE A 321 1.80 -21.07 -34.34
N HIS A 322 2.24 -22.32 -34.34
CA HIS A 322 3.54 -22.72 -34.88
C HIS A 322 3.62 -22.80 -36.42
N ALA A 323 2.50 -22.61 -37.12
CA ALA A 323 2.50 -22.48 -38.59
C ALA A 323 2.94 -21.07 -39.04
N ASP A 324 2.87 -20.08 -38.15
CA ASP A 324 3.30 -18.72 -38.45
C ASP A 324 4.83 -18.64 -38.63
N PRO A 325 5.34 -18.01 -39.71
CA PRO A 325 6.78 -17.89 -39.95
C PRO A 325 7.56 -17.19 -38.82
N ILE A 326 6.99 -16.19 -38.17
CA ILE A 326 7.62 -15.46 -37.06
C ILE A 326 7.82 -16.42 -35.89
N VAL A 327 6.76 -17.11 -35.48
CA VAL A 327 6.79 -18.10 -34.39
C VAL A 327 7.77 -19.24 -34.71
N ARG A 328 7.73 -19.75 -35.95
CA ARG A 328 8.59 -20.86 -36.39
C ARG A 328 10.08 -20.50 -36.33
N SER A 329 10.43 -19.23 -36.53
CA SER A 329 11.83 -18.76 -36.45
C SER A 329 12.42 -18.91 -35.04
N ALA A 330 11.60 -18.82 -33.99
CA ALA A 330 12.02 -18.89 -32.59
C ALA A 330 11.77 -20.27 -31.95
N GLU A 331 11.19 -21.22 -32.68
CA GLU A 331 10.79 -22.55 -32.17
C GLU A 331 11.94 -23.32 -31.52
N LEU A 332 13.19 -23.10 -31.98
CA LEU A 332 14.40 -23.70 -31.41
C LEU A 332 14.60 -23.39 -29.91
N LEU A 333 14.07 -22.27 -29.41
CA LEU A 333 14.13 -21.90 -28.00
C LEU A 333 13.40 -22.89 -27.08
N LEU A 334 12.43 -23.62 -27.63
CA LEU A 334 11.64 -24.61 -26.89
C LEU A 334 12.33 -25.98 -26.79
N HIS A 335 13.46 -26.18 -27.47
CA HIS A 335 14.22 -27.44 -27.47
C HIS A 335 15.31 -27.49 -26.38
N GLU A 336 15.06 -26.87 -25.23
CA GLU A 336 16.01 -26.84 -24.10
C GLU A 336 16.05 -28.20 -23.38
N ARG A 337 17.23 -28.84 -23.37
CA ARG A 337 17.47 -30.13 -22.72
C ARG A 337 17.46 -30.00 -21.20
N ILE A 338 17.08 -31.07 -20.52
CA ILE A 338 17.14 -31.17 -19.06
C ILE A 338 18.61 -31.08 -18.60
N PRO A 339 18.98 -30.12 -17.72
CA PRO A 339 20.36 -29.97 -17.24
C PRO A 339 20.87 -31.21 -16.50
N ARG A 340 22.10 -31.65 -16.79
CA ARG A 340 22.73 -32.83 -16.14
C ARG A 340 23.16 -32.59 -14.69
N ARG A 341 23.31 -31.34 -14.27
CA ARG A 341 23.76 -30.94 -12.93
C ARG A 341 22.65 -30.09 -12.32
N LEU A 342 21.84 -30.72 -11.49
CA LEU A 342 20.68 -30.08 -10.87
C LEU A 342 21.13 -29.45 -9.55
N VAL A 343 21.09 -28.12 -9.44
CA VAL A 343 21.08 -27.46 -8.13
C VAL A 343 19.63 -27.52 -7.66
N LEU A 344 19.32 -28.57 -6.91
CA LEU A 344 17.97 -28.84 -6.43
C LEU A 344 17.76 -28.09 -5.13
N ARG A 345 16.69 -27.28 -5.09
CA ARG A 345 16.22 -26.72 -3.84
C ARG A 345 15.43 -27.80 -3.10
N GLU A 346 15.71 -27.96 -1.80
CA GLU A 346 14.91 -28.84 -0.96
C GLU A 346 13.45 -28.34 -0.90
N PRO A 347 12.45 -29.25 -0.95
CA PRO A 347 11.04 -28.91 -0.77
C PRO A 347 10.81 -28.14 0.53
N GLN A 348 9.82 -27.25 0.57
CA GLN A 348 9.50 -26.52 1.79
C GLN A 348 8.91 -27.51 2.81
N ASP A 349 9.62 -27.80 3.91
CA ASP A 349 9.15 -28.72 4.94
C ASP A 349 7.79 -28.28 5.51
N GLY A 350 6.75 -29.05 5.19
CA GLY A 350 5.35 -28.79 5.53
C GLY A 350 4.96 -29.08 6.98
N ARG A 351 5.84 -28.84 7.96
CA ARG A 351 5.51 -29.09 9.37
C ARG A 351 5.65 -27.85 10.24
N SER A 352 4.52 -27.50 10.86
CA SER A 352 4.35 -26.67 12.07
C SER A 352 4.11 -25.17 11.87
N GLU A 353 3.00 -24.78 11.24
CA GLU A 353 2.28 -23.55 11.61
C GLU A 353 0.75 -23.74 11.41
N GLU A 354 0.19 -24.80 12.00
CA GLU A 354 -1.24 -24.84 12.28
C GLU A 354 -1.48 -24.07 13.58
N THR A 355 -2.46 -23.16 13.55
CA THR A 355 -2.93 -22.26 14.63
C THR A 355 -2.34 -20.85 14.65
N ARG A 356 -2.78 -19.94 13.74
CA ARG A 356 -3.02 -18.51 14.05
C ARG A 356 -4.19 -17.95 13.21
N PRO A 357 -5.06 -17.08 13.77
CA PRO A 357 -6.29 -16.63 13.11
C PRO A 357 -6.10 -15.45 12.14
N GLU A 358 -7.01 -15.42 11.17
CA GLU A 358 -7.58 -14.33 10.34
C GLU A 358 -6.70 -13.42 9.45
N ALA A 359 -7.14 -13.32 8.19
CA ALA A 359 -6.59 -12.53 7.09
C ALA A 359 -6.69 -10.99 7.27
N GLU A 360 -7.12 -10.50 8.44
CA GLU A 360 -7.08 -9.07 8.79
C GLU A 360 -5.67 -8.60 9.18
N LEU A 361 -4.75 -9.50 9.51
CA LEU A 361 -3.38 -9.17 9.94
C LEU A 361 -2.44 -8.71 8.81
N ASP A 362 -2.81 -8.88 7.53
CA ASP A 362 -1.92 -8.60 6.40
C ASP A 362 -2.13 -7.22 5.75
N ARG A 363 -3.12 -6.43 6.19
CA ARG A 363 -3.30 -5.04 5.74
C ARG A 363 -2.82 -4.07 6.81
N PRO A 364 -1.99 -3.07 6.48
CA PRO A 364 -1.59 -2.08 7.45
C PRO A 364 -2.83 -1.24 7.79
N ALA A 365 -3.05 -0.96 9.07
CA ALA A 365 -4.02 0.06 9.44
C ALA A 365 -3.40 1.42 9.08
N VAL A 366 -3.96 2.08 8.08
CA VAL A 366 -3.52 3.39 7.62
C VAL A 366 -4.49 4.44 8.17
N ARG A 367 -3.98 5.39 8.95
CA ARG A 367 -4.75 6.58 9.32
C ARG A 367 -4.50 7.66 8.28
N GLN A 368 -5.56 8.09 7.61
CA GLN A 368 -5.50 9.13 6.57
C GLN A 368 -5.97 10.46 7.15
N LEU A 369 -5.21 11.53 6.89
CA LEU A 369 -5.55 12.90 7.22
C LEU A 369 -5.50 13.73 5.93
N ASP A 370 -6.56 14.46 5.63
CA ASP A 370 -6.68 15.26 4.40
C ASP A 370 -6.36 16.75 4.60
N THR A 371 -5.89 17.11 5.80
CA THR A 371 -5.49 18.48 6.14
C THR A 371 -4.32 18.47 7.11
N PRO A 372 -3.36 19.40 6.96
CA PRO A 372 -2.36 19.66 7.97
C PRO A 372 -2.93 20.39 9.21
N ASP A 373 -4.05 21.11 9.05
CA ASP A 373 -4.64 21.97 10.08
C ASP A 373 -5.57 21.18 11.01
N THR A 374 -4.98 20.38 11.90
CA THR A 374 -5.71 19.67 12.96
C THR A 374 -5.53 20.38 14.30
N PRO A 375 -6.50 20.26 15.25
CA PRO A 375 -6.38 20.88 16.57
C PRO A 375 -5.15 20.42 17.37
N GLN A 376 -4.63 19.24 17.05
CA GLN A 376 -3.43 18.65 17.62
C GLN A 376 -2.74 17.77 16.56
N PRO A 377 -1.40 17.68 16.56
CA PRO A 377 -0.72 16.83 15.60
C PRO A 377 -0.99 15.34 15.82
N HIS A 378 -1.26 14.62 14.73
CA HIS A 378 -1.33 13.16 14.71
C HIS A 378 0.06 12.61 14.41
N VAL A 379 0.50 11.57 15.12
CA VAL A 379 1.87 11.05 15.00
C VAL A 379 1.91 9.60 14.57
N ALA A 380 2.94 9.21 13.86
CA ALA A 380 3.33 7.84 13.64
C ALA A 380 4.67 7.53 14.33
N LEU A 381 4.80 6.32 14.88
CA LEU A 381 6.01 5.78 15.48
C LEU A 381 6.54 4.64 14.61
N LEU A 382 7.72 4.84 14.01
CA LEU A 382 8.33 3.88 13.08
C LEU A 382 9.67 3.35 13.62
N GLY A 383 10.03 2.15 13.20
CA GLY A 383 11.24 1.44 13.64
C GLY A 383 11.13 0.84 15.05
N HIS A 384 12.18 0.19 15.52
CA HIS A 384 12.28 -0.30 16.90
C HIS A 384 13.73 -0.12 17.38
N LEU A 385 13.94 -0.18 18.70
CA LEU A 385 15.28 -0.03 19.28
C LEU A 385 16.31 -0.95 18.56
N PRO A 386 17.45 -0.41 18.12
CA PRO A 386 18.02 0.85 18.59
C PRO A 386 17.57 2.09 17.82
N TYR A 387 17.06 2.02 16.58
CA TYR A 387 16.73 3.23 15.80
C TYR A 387 15.22 3.42 15.63
N THR A 388 14.72 4.58 16.07
CA THR A 388 13.28 4.88 16.07
C THR A 388 13.03 6.32 15.65
N ILE A 389 11.90 6.55 14.99
CA ILE A 389 11.47 7.89 14.62
C ILE A 389 10.01 8.12 15.02
N MET A 390 9.69 9.39 15.27
CA MET A 390 8.33 9.87 15.36
C MET A 390 8.13 10.89 14.25
N VAL A 391 7.04 10.77 13.49
CA VAL A 391 6.70 11.70 12.39
C VAL A 391 5.26 12.18 12.57
N SER A 392 5.02 13.49 12.54
CA SER A 392 3.67 14.06 12.56
C SER A 392 3.01 14.01 11.19
N HIS A 393 1.69 14.12 11.14
CA HIS A 393 0.93 14.26 9.89
C HIS A 393 1.27 15.55 9.12
N CYS A 394 2.09 16.44 9.68
CA CYS A 394 2.63 17.63 9.00
C CYS A 394 4.09 17.44 8.53
N GLY A 395 4.74 16.32 8.88
CA GLY A 395 6.14 16.02 8.52
C GLY A 395 7.19 16.45 9.54
N SER A 396 6.79 17.02 10.68
CA SER A 396 7.69 17.27 11.82
C SER A 396 8.04 15.97 12.52
N GLY A 397 8.99 16.01 13.47
CA GLY A 397 9.26 14.83 14.28
C GLY A 397 10.65 14.76 14.87
N TYR A 398 11.05 13.55 15.27
CA TYR A 398 12.40 13.28 15.75
C TYR A 398 12.93 11.96 15.20
N SER A 399 14.26 11.85 15.26
CA SER A 399 14.99 10.61 15.05
C SER A 399 15.84 10.31 16.27
N ARG A 400 15.87 9.05 16.72
CA ARG A 400 16.58 8.60 17.91
C ARG A 400 17.36 7.32 17.67
N TYR A 401 18.53 7.25 18.27
CA TYR A 401 19.32 6.04 18.43
C TYR A 401 19.43 5.75 19.92
N GLU A 402 18.79 4.68 20.35
CA GLU A 402 18.56 4.31 21.76
C GLU A 402 17.95 5.47 22.55
N SER A 403 18.69 6.01 23.51
CA SER A 403 18.30 7.16 24.35
C SER A 403 18.79 8.51 23.80
N LEU A 404 19.54 8.51 22.69
CA LEU A 404 20.17 9.69 22.12
C LEU A 404 19.29 10.30 21.03
N ALA A 405 19.11 11.62 21.07
CA ALA A 405 18.52 12.36 19.98
C ALA A 405 19.51 12.42 18.81
N VAL A 406 19.12 11.91 17.65
CA VAL A 406 19.85 12.12 16.40
C VAL A 406 19.52 13.51 15.86
N THR A 407 18.22 13.84 15.87
CA THR A 407 17.72 15.16 15.46
C THR A 407 16.99 15.89 16.58
N ARG A 408 17.09 17.22 16.56
CA ARG A 408 16.47 18.07 17.58
C ARG A 408 14.96 18.04 17.46
N TRP A 409 14.30 17.88 18.61
CA TRP A 409 12.85 17.97 18.71
C TRP A 409 12.41 18.53 20.05
N ARG A 410 11.24 19.20 20.04
CA ARG A 410 10.53 19.69 21.21
C ARG A 410 9.05 19.36 21.05
N SER A 411 8.42 18.97 22.17
CA SER A 411 6.95 18.89 22.21
C SER A 411 6.38 20.29 22.21
N ASP A 412 5.97 20.75 21.04
CA ASP A 412 5.23 22.00 20.83
C ASP A 412 4.17 21.77 19.76
N GLY A 413 2.94 21.51 20.20
CA GLY A 413 1.80 21.29 19.31
C GLY A 413 1.29 22.56 18.63
N THR A 414 1.81 23.75 19.00
CA THR A 414 1.40 25.02 18.38
C THR A 414 2.26 25.35 17.17
N SER A 415 3.58 25.22 17.29
CA SER A 415 4.50 25.52 16.17
C SER A 415 4.86 24.31 15.32
N ASP A 416 5.02 23.13 15.94
CA ASP A 416 5.40 21.86 15.32
C ASP A 416 6.59 21.96 14.33
N ALA A 417 7.57 22.83 14.62
CA ALA A 417 8.57 23.30 13.66
C ALA A 417 9.94 22.60 13.73
N THR A 418 10.05 21.44 14.40
CA THR A 418 11.31 20.70 14.58
C THR A 418 11.27 19.31 13.95
N GLY A 419 12.37 18.89 13.34
CA GLY A 419 12.53 17.56 12.75
C GLY A 419 13.50 17.53 11.57
N GLN A 420 13.31 16.52 10.71
CA GLN A 420 13.98 16.44 9.41
C GLN A 420 13.01 16.81 8.31
N PHE A 421 13.42 17.75 7.48
CA PHE A 421 12.59 18.36 6.46
C PHE A 421 13.23 18.24 5.08
N CYS A 422 12.40 18.33 4.04
CA CYS A 422 12.83 18.50 2.67
C CYS A 422 12.08 19.70 2.09
N TYR A 423 12.84 20.71 1.66
CA TYR A 423 12.31 21.86 0.94
C TYR A 423 12.28 21.55 -0.55
N VAL A 424 11.20 21.95 -1.20
CA VAL A 424 11.03 21.86 -2.65
C VAL A 424 10.95 23.28 -3.19
N LYS A 425 11.79 23.57 -4.19
CA LYS A 425 11.82 24.85 -4.87
C LYS A 425 11.66 24.64 -6.36
N ASP A 426 10.60 25.21 -6.92
CA ASP A 426 10.50 25.38 -8.36
C ASP A 426 11.40 26.55 -8.77
N VAL A 427 12.50 26.25 -9.46
CA VAL A 427 13.45 27.26 -9.91
C VAL A 427 12.88 28.07 -11.08
N SER A 428 12.02 27.46 -11.89
CA SER A 428 11.39 28.09 -13.04
C SER A 428 10.40 29.17 -12.60
N GLU A 429 9.63 28.95 -11.53
CA GLU A 429 8.63 29.90 -11.03
C GLU A 429 9.04 30.66 -9.76
N GLY A 430 10.12 30.25 -9.11
CA GLY A 430 10.60 30.82 -7.86
C GLY A 430 9.73 30.48 -6.64
N ARG A 431 8.81 29.50 -6.75
CA ARG A 431 7.95 29.05 -5.65
C ARG A 431 8.71 28.08 -4.73
N VAL A 432 8.46 28.18 -3.42
CA VAL A 432 9.10 27.35 -2.39
C VAL A 432 8.04 26.78 -1.45
N TRP A 433 8.10 25.48 -1.22
CA TRP A 433 7.28 24.77 -0.26
C TRP A 433 8.08 23.66 0.42
N SER A 434 7.41 22.84 1.23
CA SER A 434 8.01 21.68 1.91
C SER A 434 7.41 20.41 1.34
N ALA A 435 8.17 19.33 1.27
CA ALA A 435 7.70 18.06 0.70
C ALA A 435 6.55 17.40 1.52
N ALA A 436 6.43 17.78 2.80
CA ALA A 436 5.26 17.55 3.66
C ALA A 436 4.52 18.88 3.89
N HIS A 437 4.12 19.28 5.11
CA HIS A 437 3.58 20.63 5.37
C HIS A 437 4.59 21.56 6.05
N GLN A 438 5.26 21.04 7.08
CA GLN A 438 6.34 21.72 7.79
C GLN A 438 7.66 21.63 7.01
N PRO A 439 8.56 22.64 7.12
CA PRO A 439 8.47 23.78 8.02
C PRO A 439 7.98 25.07 7.34
N VAL A 440 7.82 25.12 6.02
CA VAL A 440 7.42 26.36 5.33
C VAL A 440 5.96 26.71 5.65
N CYS A 441 5.10 25.69 5.79
CA CYS A 441 3.65 25.82 5.92
C CYS A 441 3.04 26.58 4.73
N ALA A 442 3.59 26.38 3.52
CA ALA A 442 3.00 26.89 2.30
C ALA A 442 1.67 26.16 2.04
N PRO A 443 0.59 26.90 1.71
CA PRO A 443 -0.69 26.28 1.36
C PRO A 443 -0.51 25.40 0.12
N ALA A 444 -1.04 24.19 0.18
CA ALA A 444 -1.09 23.26 -0.95
C ALA A 444 -2.49 23.31 -1.58
N ASP A 445 -2.60 22.97 -2.86
CA ASP A 445 -3.90 22.84 -3.54
C ASP A 445 -4.69 21.64 -2.99
N TRP A 446 -3.97 20.56 -2.68
CA TRP A 446 -4.49 19.43 -1.90
C TRP A 446 -3.35 18.78 -1.10
N TYR A 447 -3.73 18.09 -0.02
CA TYR A 447 -2.80 17.47 0.92
C TYR A 447 -3.39 16.19 1.51
N HIS A 448 -2.63 15.09 1.48
CA HIS A 448 -2.97 13.85 2.18
C HIS A 448 -1.75 13.31 2.94
N ALA A 449 -1.95 12.96 4.20
CA ALA A 449 -0.99 12.27 5.03
C ALA A 449 -1.53 10.88 5.42
N PHE A 450 -0.75 9.85 5.10
CA PHE A 450 -1.05 8.45 5.39
C PHE A 450 -0.07 7.95 6.46
N LEU A 451 -0.59 7.72 7.66
CA LEU A 451 0.17 7.23 8.81
C LEU A 451 -0.06 5.74 8.99
N ALA A 452 0.81 4.92 8.39
CA ALA A 452 0.80 3.47 8.56
C ALA A 452 1.79 3.01 9.65
N THR A 453 1.80 1.71 9.97
CA THR A 453 2.70 1.13 10.97
C THR A 453 4.13 0.92 10.48
N ASP A 454 4.32 0.77 9.17
CA ASP A 454 5.61 0.52 8.52
C ASP A 454 6.21 1.78 7.88
N ARG A 455 5.36 2.69 7.39
CA ARG A 455 5.77 3.91 6.69
C ARG A 455 4.80 5.06 6.91
N VAL A 456 5.29 6.27 6.68
CA VAL A 456 4.47 7.48 6.52
C VAL A 456 4.58 7.96 5.09
N THR A 457 3.44 8.31 4.49
CA THR A 457 3.40 8.86 3.13
C THR A 457 2.67 10.20 3.12
N PHE A 458 3.29 11.21 2.53
CA PHE A 458 2.67 12.49 2.23
C PHE A 458 2.44 12.59 0.73
N HIS A 459 1.29 13.12 0.34
CA HIS A 459 0.99 13.53 -1.01
C HIS A 459 0.49 14.96 -0.98
N ARG A 460 1.03 15.83 -1.84
CA ARG A 460 0.57 17.21 -2.00
C ARG A 460 0.76 17.68 -3.42
N ALA A 461 -0.02 18.65 -3.85
CA ALA A 461 0.20 19.38 -5.09
C ALA A 461 0.32 20.88 -4.86
N ASP A 462 1.19 21.50 -5.66
CA ASP A 462 1.55 22.92 -5.59
C ASP A 462 1.54 23.50 -7.01
N GLY A 463 0.36 23.87 -7.50
CA GLY A 463 0.11 24.09 -8.93
C GLY A 463 0.30 22.80 -9.72
N ASP A 464 1.12 22.85 -10.77
CA ASP A 464 1.34 21.71 -11.66
C ASP A 464 2.38 20.70 -11.13
N ILE A 465 2.94 20.90 -9.94
CA ILE A 465 3.93 19.99 -9.36
C ILE A 465 3.29 19.15 -8.27
N GLU A 466 3.28 17.83 -8.46
CA GLU A 466 2.90 16.88 -7.40
C GLU A 466 4.15 16.42 -6.65
N THR A 467 4.07 16.40 -5.32
CA THR A 467 5.13 15.89 -4.44
C THR A 467 4.60 14.73 -3.60
N ARG A 468 5.26 13.58 -3.70
CA ARG A 468 5.03 12.41 -2.85
C ARG A 468 6.26 12.15 -1.99
N THR A 469 6.09 12.09 -0.67
CA THR A 469 7.17 11.78 0.27
C THR A 469 6.88 10.49 1.02
N GLU A 470 7.79 9.53 1.01
CA GLU A 470 7.69 8.27 1.74
C GLU A 470 8.81 8.15 2.77
N ILE A 471 8.44 7.83 4.01
CA ILE A 471 9.35 7.79 5.15
C ILE A 471 9.25 6.42 5.83
N ALA A 472 10.38 5.74 5.97
CA ALA A 472 10.47 4.45 6.63
C ALA A 472 11.80 4.28 7.40
N VAL A 473 11.83 3.31 8.30
CA VAL A 473 13.02 2.96 9.10
C VAL A 473 13.44 1.53 8.78
N VAL A 474 14.74 1.33 8.65
CA VAL A 474 15.39 0.01 8.55
C VAL A 474 16.15 -0.22 9.87
N PRO A 475 15.55 -0.92 10.85
CA PRO A 475 16.14 -1.06 12.18
C PRO A 475 17.51 -1.77 12.17
N GLU A 476 17.69 -2.77 11.31
CA GLU A 476 18.94 -3.54 11.19
C GLU A 476 20.14 -2.67 10.79
N ASP A 477 19.91 -1.65 9.96
CA ASP A 477 20.94 -0.70 9.53
C ASP A 477 20.96 0.58 10.40
N SER A 478 20.06 0.70 11.39
CA SER A 478 19.87 1.92 12.17
C SER A 478 19.72 3.17 11.29
N ALA A 479 18.89 3.04 10.25
CA ALA A 479 18.72 4.03 9.19
C ALA A 479 17.25 4.42 9.02
N GLU A 480 16.97 5.70 8.76
CA GLU A 480 15.71 6.18 8.21
C GLU A 480 15.91 6.65 6.77
N VAL A 481 14.95 6.35 5.91
CA VAL A 481 14.93 6.76 4.50
C VAL A 481 13.73 7.69 4.29
N ARG A 482 13.98 8.84 3.66
CA ARG A 482 12.97 9.81 3.21
C ARG A 482 13.08 9.95 1.69
N ARG A 483 12.22 9.25 0.95
CA ARG A 483 12.15 9.33 -0.52
C ARG A 483 11.15 10.41 -0.93
N VAL A 484 11.61 11.41 -1.66
CA VAL A 484 10.78 12.46 -2.25
C VAL A 484 10.70 12.25 -3.75
N THR A 485 9.51 12.00 -4.25
CA THR A 485 9.18 11.91 -5.67
C THR A 485 8.46 13.18 -6.08
N VAL A 486 8.93 13.82 -7.13
CA VAL A 486 8.32 15.02 -7.71
C VAL A 486 7.90 14.70 -9.14
N THR A 487 6.65 15.04 -9.48
CA THR A 487 6.06 14.84 -10.80
C THR A 487 5.71 16.18 -11.42
N ASN A 488 6.14 16.41 -12.66
CA ASN A 488 5.79 17.61 -13.43
C ASN A 488 4.53 17.36 -14.26
N ASN A 489 3.38 17.88 -13.83
CA ASN A 489 2.13 17.80 -14.58
C ASN A 489 1.90 18.98 -15.53
N SER A 490 2.87 19.88 -15.68
CA SER A 490 2.78 21.02 -16.60
C SER A 490 3.16 20.65 -18.03
N GLY A 491 2.88 21.54 -18.99
CA GLY A 491 3.29 21.39 -20.40
C GLY A 491 4.71 21.87 -20.70
N GLU A 492 5.47 22.33 -19.69
CA GLU A 492 6.81 22.91 -19.85
C GLU A 492 7.84 22.13 -19.03
N VAL A 493 9.12 22.22 -19.41
CA VAL A 493 10.23 21.65 -18.63
C VAL A 493 10.38 22.40 -17.31
N ARG A 494 10.47 21.67 -16.20
CA ARG A 494 10.58 22.25 -14.85
C ARG A 494 11.89 21.83 -14.20
N GLN A 495 12.60 22.82 -13.61
CA GLN A 495 13.76 22.56 -12.77
C GLN A 495 13.38 22.66 -11.30
N ILE A 496 13.50 21.54 -10.59
CA ILE A 496 13.13 21.45 -9.18
C ILE A 496 14.39 21.24 -8.33
N GLU A 497 14.59 22.10 -7.34
CA GLU A 497 15.61 21.93 -6.31
C GLU A 497 14.99 21.26 -5.07
N LEU A 498 15.63 20.18 -4.62
CA LEU A 498 15.30 19.48 -3.39
C LEU A 498 16.43 19.70 -2.38
N THR A 499 16.09 20.26 -1.21
CA THR A 499 17.05 20.55 -0.15
C THR A 499 16.64 19.87 1.16
N SER A 500 17.39 18.90 1.65
CA SER A 500 17.17 18.33 2.98
C SER A 500 17.63 19.30 4.08
N TYR A 501 17.08 19.12 5.27
CA TYR A 501 17.48 19.87 6.47
C TYR A 501 17.18 19.07 7.72
N GLY A 502 18.14 18.95 8.63
CA GLY A 502 17.94 18.40 9.97
C GLY A 502 18.96 18.95 10.97
N GLU A 503 18.50 19.32 12.16
CA GLU A 503 19.37 19.82 13.24
C GLU A 503 19.96 18.64 14.04
N ILE A 504 21.28 18.46 14.00
CA ILE A 504 21.97 17.27 14.51
C ILE A 504 22.39 17.46 15.97
N VAL A 505 22.12 16.46 16.81
CA VAL A 505 22.31 16.56 18.27
C VAL A 505 23.32 15.53 18.80
N LEU A 506 23.08 14.24 18.55
CA LEU A 506 23.89 13.10 19.04
C LEU A 506 24.12 13.11 20.55
N ALA A 507 23.09 13.46 21.32
CA ALA A 507 23.16 13.55 22.78
C ALA A 507 21.78 13.24 23.40
N PRO A 508 21.71 12.96 24.72
CA PRO A 508 20.43 12.85 25.41
C PRO A 508 19.58 14.12 25.23
N PRO A 509 18.26 14.02 24.98
CA PRO A 509 17.39 15.17 24.74
C PRO A 509 17.45 16.26 25.82
N ASP A 510 17.57 15.87 27.08
CA ASP A 510 17.64 16.81 28.21
C ASP A 510 18.93 17.62 28.23
N ALA A 511 20.04 17.01 27.81
CA ALA A 511 21.32 17.69 27.73
C ALA A 511 21.32 18.76 26.63
N ASP A 512 20.72 18.46 25.47
CA ASP A 512 20.49 19.44 24.39
C ASP A 512 19.54 20.56 24.83
N ARG A 513 18.50 20.24 25.61
CA ARG A 513 17.55 21.25 26.12
C ARG A 513 18.16 22.18 27.16
N ALA A 514 19.01 21.69 28.04
CA ALA A 514 19.62 22.51 29.09
C ALA A 514 20.68 23.48 28.53
N HIS A 515 21.58 23.00 27.67
CA HIS A 515 22.73 23.79 27.20
C HIS A 515 23.06 23.53 25.71
N PRO A 516 22.18 23.91 24.76
CA PRO A 516 22.34 23.58 23.33
C PRO A 516 23.64 24.15 22.74
N ALA A 517 23.92 25.44 22.97
CA ALA A 517 25.10 26.11 22.42
C ALA A 517 26.41 25.46 22.87
N PHE A 518 26.48 24.96 24.11
CA PHE A 518 27.65 24.25 24.60
C PHE A 518 27.70 22.80 24.07
N ALA A 519 26.55 22.12 24.02
CA ALA A 519 26.46 20.73 23.57
C ALA A 519 26.86 20.58 22.10
N ASN A 520 26.56 21.57 21.26
CA ASN A 520 26.86 21.58 19.82
C ASN A 520 28.37 21.64 19.51
N LEU A 521 29.19 22.29 20.36
CA LEU A 521 30.65 22.44 20.14
C LEU A 521 31.40 21.10 20.06
N PHE A 522 30.79 20.01 20.51
CA PHE A 522 31.37 18.68 20.51
C PHE A 522 31.07 17.89 19.24
N VAL A 523 30.22 18.40 18.35
CA VAL A 523 29.90 17.74 17.08
C VAL A 523 30.81 18.29 15.99
N GLU A 524 31.44 17.38 15.26
CA GLU A 524 32.28 17.70 14.09
C GLU A 524 31.65 17.08 12.85
N THR A 525 31.61 17.85 11.76
CA THR A 525 31.02 17.44 10.49
C THR A 525 32.07 17.29 9.39
N GLU A 526 31.84 16.40 8.42
CA GLU A 526 32.74 16.16 7.29
C GLU A 526 31.91 15.85 6.03
N TRP A 527 32.35 16.32 4.87
CA TRP A 527 31.73 16.05 3.56
C TRP A 527 32.50 14.97 2.79
N HIS A 528 31.76 14.05 2.18
CA HIS A 528 32.29 12.92 1.42
C HIS A 528 31.74 12.94 0.00
N GLU A 529 32.53 13.43 -0.94
CA GLU A 529 32.13 13.57 -2.35
C GLU A 529 31.84 12.23 -3.04
N TRP A 530 32.55 11.17 -2.65
CA TRP A 530 32.48 9.85 -3.29
C TRP A 530 31.13 9.13 -3.12
N CYS A 531 30.35 9.47 -2.10
CA CYS A 531 29.00 8.93 -1.85
C CYS A 531 27.96 10.03 -1.57
N GLY A 532 28.27 11.30 -1.89
CA GLY A 532 27.35 12.41 -1.70
C GLY A 532 26.81 12.57 -0.26
N ALA A 533 27.66 12.36 0.75
CA ALA A 533 27.22 12.27 2.16
C ALA A 533 27.87 13.29 3.09
N LEU A 534 27.10 13.76 4.07
CA LEU A 534 27.61 14.44 5.27
C LEU A 534 27.71 13.46 6.43
N THR A 535 28.82 13.50 7.15
CA THR A 535 28.95 12.80 8.44
C THR A 535 29.02 13.77 9.58
N ALA A 536 28.50 13.38 10.74
CA ALA A 536 28.66 14.06 12.00
C ALA A 536 29.08 13.06 13.06
N THR A 537 30.10 13.41 13.84
CA THR A 537 30.52 12.62 15.01
C THR A 537 30.63 13.51 16.22
N ARG A 538 30.36 12.95 17.40
CA ARG A 538 30.52 13.65 18.67
C ARG A 538 31.84 13.25 19.32
N ARG A 539 32.67 14.24 19.65
CA ARG A 539 33.93 14.05 20.35
C ARG A 539 33.68 13.38 21.72
N PRO A 540 34.29 12.21 21.99
CA PRO A 540 34.16 11.53 23.28
C PRO A 540 34.63 12.42 24.44
N ARG A 541 33.90 12.41 25.56
CA ARG A 541 34.27 13.13 26.79
C ARG A 541 35.17 12.31 27.71
N SER A 542 35.27 11.01 27.46
CA SER A 542 36.16 10.11 28.20
C SER A 542 36.67 8.98 27.32
N ALA A 543 37.78 8.34 27.70
CA ALA A 543 38.33 7.19 26.98
C ALA A 543 37.42 5.94 26.98
N LYS A 544 36.35 5.92 27.78
CA LYS A 544 35.37 4.83 27.83
C LYS A 544 34.15 5.05 26.93
N GLU A 545 33.97 6.27 26.41
CA GLU A 545 32.84 6.63 25.57
C GLU A 545 33.16 6.26 24.12
N GLN A 546 32.32 5.41 23.52
CA GLN A 546 32.44 5.00 22.12
C GLN A 546 31.91 6.13 21.22
N PRO A 547 32.66 6.58 20.20
CA PRO A 547 32.17 7.59 19.27
C PRO A 547 31.05 7.01 18.39
N LEU A 548 30.00 7.80 18.18
CA LEU A 548 28.95 7.49 17.21
C LEU A 548 29.15 8.30 15.94
N TRP A 549 28.80 7.69 14.82
CA TRP A 549 28.85 8.28 13.50
C TRP A 549 27.43 8.41 12.96
N CYS A 550 26.96 9.64 12.77
CA CYS A 550 25.74 9.92 12.03
C CYS A 550 26.11 10.22 10.59
N VAL A 551 25.41 9.64 9.64
CA VAL A 551 25.60 9.89 8.21
C VAL A 551 24.28 10.31 7.60
N HIS A 552 24.32 11.31 6.73
CA HIS A 552 23.21 11.70 5.88
C HIS A 552 23.66 11.64 4.43
N VAL A 553 23.07 10.73 3.68
CA VAL A 553 23.41 10.42 2.28
C VAL A 553 22.23 10.73 1.38
N MET A 554 22.51 11.22 0.18
CA MET A 554 21.51 11.51 -0.83
C MET A 554 21.76 10.66 -2.06
N SER A 555 20.75 9.91 -2.49
CA SER A 555 20.73 9.19 -3.76
C SER A 555 19.64 9.76 -4.67
N ALA A 556 19.95 9.87 -5.95
CA ALA A 556 19.04 10.41 -6.96
C ALA A 556 19.16 9.62 -8.27
N GLY A 557 18.07 9.61 -9.04
CA GLY A 557 18.01 9.02 -10.37
C GLY A 557 18.82 9.76 -11.42
N ARG A 558 18.60 9.38 -12.69
CA ARG A 558 19.31 9.95 -13.85
C ARG A 558 18.88 11.37 -14.18
N GLU A 559 17.74 11.80 -13.65
CA GLU A 559 17.12 13.12 -13.83
C GLU A 559 17.87 14.22 -13.04
N ARG A 560 18.81 13.83 -12.17
CA ARG A 560 19.65 14.77 -11.44
C ARG A 560 20.55 15.56 -12.38
N VAL A 561 20.57 16.87 -12.22
CA VAL A 561 21.44 17.80 -12.95
C VAL A 561 22.35 18.54 -11.97
N GLY A 562 23.65 18.57 -12.28
CA GLY A 562 24.66 19.27 -11.49
C GLY A 562 25.15 18.53 -10.24
N PRO A 563 26.12 19.12 -9.53
CA PRO A 563 26.70 18.51 -8.33
C PRO A 563 25.77 18.65 -7.12
N VAL A 564 25.99 17.80 -6.12
CA VAL A 564 25.37 17.93 -4.80
C VAL A 564 26.05 19.09 -4.07
N SER A 565 25.27 20.00 -3.53
CA SER A 565 25.77 21.04 -2.62
C SER A 565 25.33 20.75 -1.20
N TYR A 566 26.08 21.25 -0.22
CA TYR A 566 25.87 20.90 1.18
C TYR A 566 26.12 22.09 2.11
N GLU A 567 25.49 22.03 3.28
CA GLU A 567 25.71 22.96 4.39
C GLU A 567 25.65 22.20 5.71
N SER A 568 26.51 22.58 6.65
CA SER A 568 26.50 22.04 8.01
C SER A 568 26.35 23.10 9.09
N ASP A 569 26.46 24.39 8.77
CA ASP A 569 26.25 25.49 9.71
C ASP A 569 24.82 26.05 9.61
N ARG A 570 24.02 25.89 10.67
CA ARG A 570 22.64 26.38 10.72
C ARG A 570 22.52 27.89 10.53
N ALA A 571 23.47 28.68 11.03
CA ALA A 571 23.41 30.13 10.90
C ALA A 571 23.62 30.57 9.44
N ARG A 572 24.42 29.82 8.68
CA ARG A 572 24.61 30.03 7.23
C ARG A 572 23.38 29.62 6.43
N PHE A 573 22.76 28.49 6.79
CA PHE A 573 21.55 28.01 6.10
C PHE A 573 20.33 28.90 6.35
N ILE A 574 19.99 29.17 7.62
CA ILE A 574 18.80 29.94 7.99
C ILE A 574 19.03 31.43 7.74
N GLY A 575 20.20 31.96 8.09
CA GLY A 575 20.49 33.39 8.04
C GLY A 575 19.97 34.17 9.24
N ARG A 576 20.53 35.36 9.44
CA ARG A 576 20.21 36.23 10.59
C ARG A 576 18.76 36.72 10.54
N GLY A 577 18.03 36.61 11.65
CA GLY A 577 16.66 37.12 11.79
C GLY A 577 15.59 36.30 11.07
N ARG A 578 15.95 35.10 10.61
CA ARG A 578 15.10 34.19 9.85
C ARG A 578 14.82 32.91 10.65
N SER A 579 14.02 32.01 10.08
CA SER A 579 13.65 30.72 10.67
C SER A 579 13.64 29.61 9.63
N THR A 580 13.40 28.37 10.05
CA THR A 580 13.17 27.22 9.16
C THR A 580 11.98 27.43 8.21
N ARG A 581 11.05 28.36 8.52
CA ARG A 581 9.95 28.69 7.62
C ARG A 581 10.37 29.54 6.42
N ASN A 582 11.45 30.31 6.56
CA ASN A 582 11.98 31.20 5.51
C ASN A 582 13.52 31.30 5.61
N PRO A 583 14.26 30.22 5.31
CA PRO A 583 15.71 30.23 5.39
C PRO A 583 16.35 31.00 4.23
N ALA A 584 17.44 31.70 4.50
CA ALA A 584 18.22 32.44 3.50
C ALA A 584 18.72 31.57 2.34
N ALA A 585 19.00 30.29 2.61
CA ALA A 585 19.44 29.34 1.60
C ALA A 585 18.41 29.11 0.47
N LEU A 586 17.12 29.37 0.67
CA LEU A 586 16.08 29.13 -0.34
C LEU A 586 15.74 30.35 -1.20
N GLU A 587 16.25 31.52 -0.84
CA GLU A 587 16.11 32.74 -1.64
C GLU A 587 16.68 32.57 -3.06
N PRO A 588 16.25 33.38 -4.04
CA PRO A 588 16.90 33.44 -5.35
C PRO A 588 18.41 33.67 -5.21
N GLY A 589 19.22 32.76 -5.77
CA GLY A 589 20.69 32.81 -5.68
C GLY A 589 21.30 32.37 -4.33
N GLY A 590 20.51 31.85 -3.39
CA GLY A 590 20.99 31.35 -2.10
C GLY A 590 21.81 30.06 -2.24
N ALA A 591 23.13 30.17 -2.44
CA ALA A 591 24.03 29.01 -2.49
C ALA A 591 24.31 28.44 -1.09
N LEU A 592 24.45 27.12 -0.98
CA LEU A 592 24.99 26.49 0.22
C LEU A 592 26.51 26.72 0.27
N SER A 593 27.04 27.08 1.45
CA SER A 593 28.42 27.57 1.54
C SER A 593 29.49 26.47 1.56
N GLY A 594 29.10 25.20 1.73
CA GLY A 594 30.04 24.08 1.84
C GLY A 594 30.82 24.06 3.15
N THR A 595 30.33 24.71 4.21
CA THR A 595 31.01 24.73 5.52
C THR A 595 30.92 23.34 6.15
N THR A 596 32.05 22.83 6.68
CA THR A 596 32.17 21.59 7.48
C THR A 596 33.18 21.77 8.61
N GLY A 597 33.27 20.78 9.50
CA GLY A 597 34.16 20.78 10.66
C GLY A 597 33.42 21.10 11.97
N PRO A 598 34.09 21.76 12.94
CA PRO A 598 33.50 22.12 14.23
C PRO A 598 32.65 23.40 14.11
N VAL A 599 31.47 23.28 13.53
CA VAL A 599 30.49 24.37 13.38
C VAL A 599 29.75 24.65 14.70
N LEU A 600 29.20 25.86 14.86
CA LEU A 600 28.56 26.29 16.12
C LEU A 600 27.19 25.64 16.36
N ASP A 601 26.44 25.39 15.30
CA ASP A 601 25.08 24.80 15.36
C ASP A 601 24.93 23.83 14.18
N PRO A 602 25.28 22.54 14.37
CA PRO A 602 25.42 21.57 13.29
C PRO A 602 24.07 21.16 12.71
N ILE A 603 23.99 21.19 11.39
CA ILE A 603 22.87 20.66 10.61
C ILE A 603 23.39 19.67 9.56
N PHE A 604 22.48 18.88 9.03
CA PHE A 604 22.65 18.27 7.73
C PHE A 604 21.73 18.94 6.74
N ALA A 605 22.30 19.50 5.68
CA ALA A 605 21.56 19.95 4.52
C ALA A 605 22.28 19.54 3.25
N LEU A 606 21.59 18.75 2.42
CA LEU A 606 22.03 18.35 1.09
C LEU A 606 21.05 18.92 0.07
N ARG A 607 21.58 19.51 -1.00
CA ARG A 607 20.78 20.03 -2.10
C ARG A 607 21.19 19.40 -3.40
N THR A 608 20.17 19.00 -4.15
CA THR A 608 20.28 18.52 -5.52
C THR A 608 19.23 19.20 -6.40
N ARG A 609 19.46 19.20 -7.71
CA ARG A 609 18.52 19.69 -8.71
C ARG A 609 18.13 18.56 -9.64
N VAL A 610 16.86 18.49 -10.00
CA VAL A 610 16.33 17.58 -11.02
C VAL A 610 15.68 18.41 -12.13
N GLU A 611 15.83 17.95 -13.36
CA GLU A 611 15.14 18.50 -14.52
C GLU A 611 14.07 17.51 -14.96
N LEU A 612 12.83 18.00 -15.10
CA LEU A 612 11.65 17.19 -15.37
C LEU A 612 10.99 17.65 -16.67
N GLU A 613 10.93 16.77 -17.65
CA GLU A 613 10.10 16.94 -18.84
C GLU A 613 8.60 16.94 -18.48
N PRO A 614 7.71 17.46 -19.35
CA PRO A 614 6.27 17.34 -19.18
C PRO A 614 5.81 15.90 -18.93
N GLY A 615 5.10 15.66 -17.82
CA GLY A 615 4.64 14.36 -17.35
C GLY A 615 5.70 13.53 -16.59
N GLN A 616 6.98 13.90 -16.65
CA GLN A 616 8.06 13.11 -16.04
C GLN A 616 8.10 13.28 -14.51
N SER A 617 8.61 12.24 -13.83
CA SER A 617 8.86 12.27 -12.40
C SER A 617 10.30 11.87 -12.07
N ALA A 618 10.83 12.42 -10.99
CA ALA A 618 12.12 12.03 -10.43
C ALA A 618 11.98 11.72 -8.95
N SER A 619 12.77 10.76 -8.47
CA SER A 619 12.85 10.43 -7.05
C SER A 619 14.24 10.71 -6.50
N VAL A 620 14.28 11.37 -5.34
CA VAL A 620 15.50 11.62 -4.55
C VAL A 620 15.28 11.07 -3.16
N ALA A 621 16.20 10.25 -2.67
CA ALA A 621 16.15 9.69 -1.34
C ALA A 621 17.21 10.31 -0.45
N PHE A 622 16.79 10.77 0.72
CA PHE A 622 17.67 11.24 1.79
C PHE A 622 17.65 10.20 2.91
N THR A 623 18.79 9.58 3.18
CA THR A 623 18.91 8.55 4.22
C THR A 623 19.75 9.07 5.36
N THR A 624 19.23 9.04 6.59
CA THR A 624 19.97 9.36 7.81
C THR A 624 20.19 8.07 8.60
N LEU A 625 21.44 7.78 8.98
CA LEU A 625 21.79 6.55 9.70
C LEU A 625 22.80 6.80 10.81
N VAL A 626 22.84 5.89 11.78
CA VAL A 626 23.80 5.92 12.89
C VAL A 626 24.58 4.61 12.94
N ALA A 627 25.90 4.71 13.05
CA ALA A 627 26.80 3.59 13.19
C ALA A 627 27.75 3.77 14.39
N THR A 628 28.20 2.66 14.95
CA THR A 628 29.12 2.62 16.10
C THR A 628 30.59 2.64 15.69
N SER A 629 30.90 2.60 14.39
CA SER A 629 32.24 2.75 13.84
C SER A 629 32.22 3.50 12.52
N ARG A 630 33.36 4.11 12.16
CA ARG A 630 33.51 4.86 10.92
C ARG A 630 33.40 3.95 9.70
N GLU A 631 34.00 2.76 9.77
CA GLU A 631 34.01 1.77 8.70
C GLU A 631 32.59 1.33 8.37
N ARG A 632 31.78 1.02 9.39
CA ARG A 632 30.37 0.65 9.21
C ARG A 632 29.54 1.80 8.67
N ALA A 633 29.82 3.03 9.12
CA ALA A 633 29.15 4.23 8.64
C ALA A 633 29.35 4.41 7.12
N PHE A 634 30.58 4.20 6.64
CA PHE A 634 30.91 4.31 5.21
C PHE A 634 30.40 3.15 4.38
N GLU A 635 30.42 1.92 4.89
CA GLU A 635 29.79 0.77 4.22
C GLU A 635 28.29 1.02 3.99
N LEU A 636 27.61 1.58 5.00
CA LEU A 636 26.21 1.95 4.89
C LEU A 636 26.00 3.16 3.96
N ALA A 637 26.87 4.16 4.00
CA ALA A 637 26.79 5.31 3.08
C ALA A 637 26.85 4.86 1.62
N ASP A 638 27.81 3.98 1.28
CA ASP A 638 27.94 3.40 -0.07
C ASP A 638 26.69 2.61 -0.48
N ARG A 639 26.15 1.80 0.44
CA ARG A 639 24.93 1.03 0.21
C ARG A 639 23.71 1.90 -0.08
N TYR A 640 23.57 3.03 0.59
CA TYR A 640 22.40 3.93 0.49
C TYR A 640 22.56 5.05 -0.56
N ASP A 641 23.76 5.24 -1.11
CA ASP A 641 24.01 6.05 -2.31
C ASP A 641 23.43 5.41 -3.59
N ASP A 642 23.20 4.09 -3.58
CA ASP A 642 22.48 3.38 -4.66
C ASP A 642 21.02 3.88 -4.79
N PRO A 643 20.57 4.36 -5.97
CA PRO A 643 19.20 4.79 -6.22
C PRO A 643 18.12 3.75 -5.88
N TYR A 644 18.46 2.46 -5.90
CA TYR A 644 17.52 1.38 -5.54
C TYR A 644 17.44 1.09 -4.03
N ALA A 645 18.33 1.65 -3.21
CA ALA A 645 18.38 1.39 -1.78
C ALA A 645 17.12 1.85 -1.05
N ALA A 646 16.53 2.96 -1.49
CA ALA A 646 15.32 3.50 -0.89
C ALA A 646 14.11 2.55 -1.03
N GLN A 647 13.95 1.91 -2.20
CA GLN A 647 12.87 0.94 -2.40
C GLN A 647 13.08 -0.30 -1.53
N ARG A 648 14.32 -0.83 -1.49
CA ARG A 648 14.66 -1.96 -0.62
C ARG A 648 14.37 -1.65 0.86
N ALA A 649 14.69 -0.44 1.30
CA ALA A 649 14.42 0.01 2.66
C ALA A 649 12.92 0.02 2.99
N LEU A 650 12.08 0.49 2.06
CA LEU A 650 10.62 0.48 2.21
C LEU A 650 10.06 -0.96 2.30
N ASP A 651 10.58 -1.89 1.51
CA ASP A 651 10.15 -3.30 1.51
C ASP A 651 10.60 -4.03 2.79
N LEU A 652 11.80 -3.73 3.28
CA LEU A 652 12.31 -4.25 4.56
C LEU A 652 11.53 -3.68 5.75
N ALA A 653 11.21 -2.39 5.75
CA ALA A 653 10.42 -1.75 6.80
C ALA A 653 9.02 -2.38 6.93
N TRP A 654 8.37 -2.68 5.80
CA TRP A 654 7.12 -3.43 5.76
C TRP A 654 7.26 -4.77 6.48
N THR A 655 8.24 -5.57 6.06
CA THR A 655 8.47 -6.92 6.60
C THR A 655 8.78 -6.87 8.10
N SER A 656 9.65 -5.96 8.52
CA SER A 656 10.04 -5.77 9.93
C SER A 656 8.85 -5.38 10.81
N SER A 657 8.01 -4.46 10.35
CA SER A 657 6.80 -4.06 11.09
C SER A 657 5.84 -5.24 11.31
N GLN A 658 5.67 -6.11 10.30
CA GLN A 658 4.80 -7.28 10.43
C GLN A 658 5.35 -8.30 11.44
N VAL A 659 6.67 -8.51 11.45
CA VAL A 659 7.32 -9.37 12.45
C VAL A 659 7.13 -8.79 13.86
N ASP A 660 7.38 -7.50 14.04
CA ASP A 660 7.20 -6.81 15.33
C ASP A 660 5.77 -6.95 15.88
N LEU A 661 4.75 -6.69 15.06
CA LEU A 661 3.35 -6.81 15.49
C LEU A 661 3.01 -8.25 15.89
N ARG A 662 3.53 -9.25 15.17
CA ARG A 662 3.35 -10.68 15.50
C ARG A 662 4.04 -11.07 16.81
N GLU A 663 5.24 -10.54 17.09
CA GLU A 663 5.95 -10.76 18.37
C GLU A 663 5.21 -10.13 19.55
N LEU A 664 4.61 -8.96 19.34
CA LEU A 664 3.81 -8.26 20.33
C LEU A 664 2.39 -8.85 20.48
N LYS A 665 1.98 -9.77 19.59
CA LYS A 665 0.62 -10.31 19.50
C LYS A 665 -0.44 -9.22 19.31
N LEU A 666 -0.13 -8.24 18.46
CA LEU A 666 -0.99 -7.09 18.16
C LEU A 666 -1.52 -7.16 16.73
N THR A 667 -2.74 -6.66 16.54
CA THR A 667 -3.27 -6.40 15.19
C THR A 667 -2.80 -5.02 14.68
N PRO A 668 -2.80 -4.79 13.36
CA PRO A 668 -2.59 -3.45 12.81
C PRO A 668 -3.56 -2.41 13.37
N GLY A 669 -4.81 -2.79 13.64
CA GLY A 669 -5.82 -1.93 14.27
C GLY A 669 -5.44 -1.51 15.69
N ASP A 670 -4.92 -2.43 16.51
CA ASP A 670 -4.40 -2.10 17.85
C ASP A 670 -3.26 -1.09 17.76
N ALA A 671 -2.32 -1.30 16.84
CA ALA A 671 -1.19 -0.40 16.64
C ALA A 671 -1.63 1.01 16.20
N ALA A 672 -2.67 1.14 15.37
CA ALA A 672 -3.23 2.44 14.99
C ALA A 672 -3.78 3.20 16.21
N VAL A 673 -4.55 2.52 17.07
CA VAL A 673 -5.09 3.07 18.33
C VAL A 673 -3.96 3.50 19.27
N PHE A 674 -2.90 2.69 19.39
CA PHE A 674 -1.77 2.99 20.27
C PHE A 674 -0.95 4.19 19.77
N GLN A 675 -0.81 4.36 18.45
CA GLN A 675 -0.14 5.51 17.86
C GLN A 675 -0.97 6.79 17.97
N GLU A 676 -2.30 6.71 17.91
CA GLU A 676 -3.18 7.84 18.18
C GLU A 676 -3.05 8.31 19.64
N LEU A 677 -3.06 7.38 20.58
CA LEU A 677 -2.85 7.66 22.00
C LEU A 677 -1.44 8.26 22.26
N ALA A 678 -0.43 7.84 21.50
CA ALA A 678 0.92 8.44 21.57
C ALA A 678 0.91 9.92 21.19
N GLY A 679 0.11 10.34 20.20
CA GLY A 679 -0.04 11.76 19.84
C GLY A 679 -0.53 12.62 20.99
N HIS A 680 -1.54 12.14 21.72
CA HIS A 680 -2.05 12.79 22.92
C HIS A 680 -1.02 12.83 24.07
N LEU A 681 -0.15 11.83 24.17
CA LEU A 681 0.94 11.82 25.15
C LEU A 681 2.03 12.83 24.82
N PHE A 682 2.41 12.95 23.54
CA PHE A 682 3.42 13.92 23.12
C PHE A 682 2.93 15.36 23.24
N TYR A 683 1.78 15.69 22.67
CA TYR A 683 1.32 17.08 22.57
C TYR A 683 0.37 17.51 23.69
N GLY A 684 -0.22 16.56 24.42
CA GLY A 684 -1.25 16.82 25.42
C GLY A 684 -2.58 17.17 24.76
N SER A 685 -3.68 16.63 25.30
CA SER A 685 -5.03 16.95 24.83
C SER A 685 -5.95 17.27 25.98
N ALA A 686 -6.80 18.29 25.81
CA ALA A 686 -7.81 18.61 26.82
C ALA A 686 -8.83 17.47 26.99
N ALA A 687 -9.15 16.76 25.90
CA ALA A 687 -10.16 15.70 25.86
C ALA A 687 -9.85 14.51 26.79
N LEU A 688 -8.56 14.19 26.99
CA LEU A 688 -8.11 13.05 27.78
C LEU A 688 -7.41 13.46 29.08
N ARG A 689 -7.46 14.74 29.45
CA ARG A 689 -6.80 15.23 30.67
C ARG A 689 -7.80 15.40 31.81
N ALA A 690 -7.31 15.59 33.03
CA ALA A 690 -8.14 15.96 34.16
C ALA A 690 -8.95 17.24 33.87
N PRO A 691 -10.16 17.38 34.47
CA PRO A 691 -10.98 18.57 34.34
C PRO A 691 -10.23 19.86 34.69
N GLN A 692 -10.59 20.97 34.05
CA GLN A 692 -9.91 22.26 34.30
C GLN A 692 -9.96 22.69 35.77
N SER A 693 -11.01 22.33 36.51
CA SER A 693 -11.13 22.59 37.94
C SER A 693 -10.00 21.93 38.75
N ASP A 694 -9.65 20.68 38.44
CA ASP A 694 -8.56 19.96 39.09
C ASP A 694 -7.20 20.53 38.70
N LEU A 695 -7.00 20.90 37.43
CA LEU A 695 -5.78 21.56 36.96
C LEU A 695 -5.55 22.90 37.67
N ARG A 696 -6.61 23.71 37.85
CA ARG A 696 -6.53 25.02 38.53
C ARG A 696 -6.30 24.89 40.03
N ARG A 697 -6.86 23.85 40.67
CA ARG A 697 -6.71 23.56 42.10
C ARG A 697 -5.34 23.00 42.45
N ASN A 698 -4.69 22.31 41.52
CA ASN A 698 -3.36 21.78 41.77
C ASN A 698 -2.35 22.90 42.06
N ARG A 699 -1.69 22.80 43.21
CA ARG A 699 -0.59 23.67 43.65
C ARG A 699 0.66 22.87 44.04
N GLY A 700 0.65 21.56 43.75
CA GLY A 700 1.74 20.65 44.09
C GLY A 700 2.99 20.81 43.22
N SER A 701 4.09 20.25 43.68
CA SER A 701 5.38 20.23 42.98
C SER A 701 5.83 18.80 42.65
N GLN A 702 6.75 18.64 41.70
CA GLN A 702 7.24 17.33 41.24
C GLN A 702 7.63 16.36 42.38
N PRO A 703 8.27 16.78 43.49
CA PRO A 703 8.58 15.89 44.61
C PRO A 703 7.39 15.13 45.22
N MET A 704 6.15 15.62 45.06
CA MET A 704 4.96 14.90 45.52
C MET A 704 4.70 13.62 44.71
N LEU A 705 5.20 13.54 43.47
CA LEU A 705 5.13 12.33 42.65
C LEU A 705 6.07 11.24 43.18
N TRP A 706 7.23 11.62 43.74
CA TRP A 706 8.23 10.68 44.27
C TRP A 706 7.72 9.90 45.49
N ALA A 707 6.83 10.50 46.29
CA ALA A 707 6.13 9.79 47.37
C ALA A 707 5.32 8.59 46.85
N ASN A 708 4.97 8.61 45.56
CA ASN A 708 4.27 7.56 44.85
C ASN A 708 5.20 6.75 43.93
N GLY A 709 6.52 6.90 44.03
CA GLY A 709 7.52 6.22 43.20
C GLY A 709 7.59 6.70 41.74
N VAL A 710 6.83 7.73 41.37
CA VAL A 710 6.76 8.26 40.00
C VAL A 710 7.72 9.44 39.86
N SER A 711 8.64 9.42 38.89
CA SER A 711 9.64 10.49 38.75
C SER A 711 9.03 11.80 38.24
N GLY A 712 8.09 11.70 37.29
CA GLY A 712 7.48 12.83 36.59
C GLY A 712 8.25 13.34 35.38
N ASP A 713 9.33 12.65 34.97
CA ASP A 713 10.15 13.05 33.81
C ASP A 713 9.55 12.57 32.48
N TRP A 714 8.80 11.46 32.52
CA TRP A 714 8.11 10.86 31.37
C TRP A 714 6.62 11.23 31.35
N PRO A 715 5.97 11.21 30.17
CA PRO A 715 4.51 11.33 30.08
C PRO A 715 3.81 10.26 30.94
N ILE A 716 2.84 10.69 31.75
CA ILE A 716 2.07 9.79 32.62
C ILE A 716 0.71 9.47 31.98
N VAL A 717 0.39 8.18 31.89
CA VAL A 717 -0.95 7.65 31.62
C VAL A 717 -1.57 7.22 32.94
N LEU A 718 -2.75 7.74 33.27
CA LEU A 718 -3.52 7.35 34.44
C LEU A 718 -4.67 6.42 34.03
N ALA A 719 -4.58 5.15 34.39
CA ALA A 719 -5.62 4.14 34.19
C ALA A 719 -6.44 3.98 35.47
N ILE A 720 -7.74 4.26 35.44
CA ILE A 720 -8.61 4.18 36.62
C ILE A 720 -9.49 2.94 36.50
N ILE A 721 -9.38 2.01 37.45
CA ILE A 721 -10.15 0.76 37.45
C ILE A 721 -10.98 0.64 38.73
N GLU A 722 -12.30 0.47 38.57
CA GLU A 722 -13.25 0.40 39.68
C GLU A 722 -13.80 -1.01 39.91
N SER A 723 -13.80 -1.87 38.89
CA SER A 723 -14.28 -3.26 38.97
C SER A 723 -13.42 -4.21 38.12
N ALA A 724 -13.64 -5.52 38.27
CA ALA A 724 -12.98 -6.53 37.44
C ALA A 724 -13.36 -6.44 35.94
N ASP A 725 -14.48 -5.79 35.61
CA ASP A 725 -14.92 -5.59 34.23
C ASP A 725 -13.97 -4.67 33.45
N GLY A 726 -13.20 -3.85 34.15
CA GLY A 726 -12.17 -2.97 33.57
C GLY A 726 -10.88 -3.68 33.10
N LEU A 727 -10.69 -4.95 33.47
CA LEU A 727 -9.47 -5.70 33.15
C LEU A 727 -9.16 -5.82 31.65
N PRO A 728 -10.13 -5.98 30.72
CA PRO A 728 -9.87 -5.98 29.28
C PRO A 728 -9.23 -4.67 28.79
N THR A 729 -9.77 -3.51 29.16
CA THR A 729 -9.21 -2.19 28.82
C THR A 729 -7.80 -2.04 29.39
N LEU A 730 -7.59 -2.47 30.65
CA LEU A 730 -6.28 -2.44 31.29
C LEU A 730 -5.25 -3.30 30.55
N ARG A 731 -5.63 -4.50 30.09
CA ARG A 731 -4.74 -5.36 29.28
C ARG A 731 -4.33 -4.70 27.97
N GLN A 732 -5.24 -3.99 27.31
CA GLN A 732 -4.91 -3.21 26.11
C GLN A 732 -3.93 -2.06 26.42
N LEU A 733 -4.07 -1.38 27.56
CA LEU A 733 -3.11 -0.35 27.99
C LEU A 733 -1.72 -0.91 28.30
N LEU A 734 -1.66 -2.06 28.95
CA LEU A 734 -0.38 -2.76 29.19
C LEU A 734 0.28 -3.16 27.87
N ALA A 735 -0.52 -3.60 26.89
CA ALA A 735 -0.03 -3.90 25.54
C ALA A 735 0.45 -2.63 24.80
N ALA A 736 -0.26 -1.51 24.93
CA ALA A 736 0.14 -0.22 24.40
C ALA A 736 1.45 0.29 25.02
N HIS A 737 1.62 0.14 26.34
CA HIS A 737 2.85 0.49 27.06
C HIS A 737 4.06 -0.28 26.53
N ARG A 738 3.90 -1.60 26.34
CA ARG A 738 4.94 -2.44 25.73
C ARG A 738 5.25 -2.03 24.29
N TYR A 739 4.22 -1.68 23.50
CA TYR A 739 4.38 -1.20 22.13
C TYR A 739 5.20 0.10 22.08
N TRP A 740 4.85 1.11 22.88
CA TRP A 740 5.59 2.38 22.94
C TRP A 740 7.04 2.17 23.35
N ARG A 741 7.29 1.33 24.36
CA ARG A 741 8.65 1.02 24.80
C ARG A 741 9.49 0.37 23.70
N ARG A 742 8.90 -0.56 22.93
CA ARG A 742 9.56 -1.18 21.76
C ARG A 742 9.86 -0.13 20.67
N ARG A 743 9.00 0.88 20.52
CA ARG A 743 9.17 2.04 19.63
C ARG A 743 10.01 3.19 20.24
N GLY A 744 10.72 2.97 21.35
CA GLY A 744 11.62 3.96 21.94
C GLY A 744 10.92 5.13 22.66
N MET A 745 9.62 5.00 22.95
CA MET A 745 8.82 5.97 23.69
C MET A 745 8.61 5.46 25.13
N MET A 746 9.24 6.13 26.09
CA MET A 746 9.08 5.85 27.51
C MET A 746 7.85 6.57 28.08
N VAL A 747 7.03 5.85 28.82
CA VAL A 747 5.77 6.32 29.41
C VAL A 747 5.63 5.71 30.79
N ASP A 748 5.22 6.51 31.77
CA ASP A 748 4.84 6.02 33.10
C ASP A 748 3.35 5.62 33.07
N LEU A 749 3.06 4.33 33.23
CA LEU A 749 1.67 3.82 33.30
C LEU A 749 1.27 3.64 34.76
N LEU A 750 0.43 4.55 35.25
CA LEU A 750 -0.09 4.52 36.61
C LEU A 750 -1.49 3.90 36.63
N ILE A 751 -1.65 2.76 37.30
CA ILE A 751 -2.91 2.06 37.48
C ILE A 751 -3.45 2.39 38.87
N LEU A 752 -4.56 3.12 38.91
CA LEU A 752 -5.26 3.49 40.12
C LEU A 752 -6.45 2.56 40.36
N ASN A 753 -6.33 1.70 41.38
CA ASN A 753 -7.43 0.89 41.88
C ASN A 753 -8.36 1.77 42.73
N ALA A 754 -9.55 2.07 42.21
CA ALA A 754 -10.58 2.88 42.83
C ALA A 754 -11.71 2.04 43.47
N HIS A 755 -11.59 0.71 43.50
CA HIS A 755 -12.56 -0.17 44.14
C HIS A 755 -12.58 0.06 45.67
N PRO A 756 -13.77 0.07 46.32
CA PRO A 756 -13.87 0.19 47.78
C PRO A 756 -13.08 -0.91 48.52
N PRO A 757 -12.50 -0.62 49.70
CA PRO A 757 -11.69 -1.59 50.42
C PRO A 757 -12.53 -2.80 50.86
N THR A 758 -12.17 -3.98 50.37
CA THR A 758 -12.75 -5.27 50.77
C THR A 758 -11.66 -6.15 51.40
N TYR A 759 -12.06 -7.06 52.30
CA TYR A 759 -11.14 -7.92 53.06
C TYR A 759 -10.26 -8.81 52.15
N LEU A 760 -10.77 -9.22 50.98
CA LEU A 760 -10.11 -10.20 50.11
C LEU A 760 -9.21 -9.62 49.01
N GLN A 761 -9.05 -8.29 48.87
CA GLN A 761 -8.17 -7.62 47.88
C GLN A 761 -8.16 -8.19 46.44
N GLU A 762 -9.19 -8.93 46.03
CA GLU A 762 -9.15 -9.77 44.82
C GLU A 762 -8.87 -8.99 43.53
N LEU A 763 -9.39 -7.77 43.43
CA LEU A 763 -9.15 -6.92 42.26
C LEU A 763 -7.67 -6.49 42.17
N ASN A 764 -7.04 -6.19 43.31
CA ASN A 764 -5.63 -5.78 43.34
C ASN A 764 -4.72 -6.92 42.88
N ASP A 765 -5.02 -8.15 43.31
CA ASP A 765 -4.28 -9.35 42.89
C ASP A 765 -4.46 -9.60 41.38
N ARG A 766 -5.68 -9.41 40.85
CA ARG A 766 -5.96 -9.54 39.41
C ARG A 766 -5.26 -8.46 38.57
N ILE A 767 -5.21 -7.21 39.04
CA ILE A 767 -4.47 -6.12 38.38
C ILE A 767 -2.98 -6.45 38.35
N THR A 768 -2.44 -6.89 39.48
CA THR A 768 -1.03 -7.28 39.63
C THR A 768 -0.70 -8.45 38.70
N ALA A 769 -1.53 -9.49 38.67
CA ALA A 769 -1.38 -10.63 37.76
C ALA A 769 -1.45 -10.20 36.28
N ALA A 770 -2.35 -9.27 35.92
CA ALA A 770 -2.43 -8.75 34.56
C ALA A 770 -1.15 -7.98 34.16
N ALA A 771 -0.60 -7.16 35.07
CA ALA A 771 0.65 -6.45 34.84
C ALA A 771 1.83 -7.42 34.63
N TYR A 772 1.93 -8.48 35.44
CA TYR A 772 2.96 -9.51 35.29
C TYR A 772 2.80 -10.38 34.03
N ALA A 773 1.57 -10.62 33.57
CA ALA A 773 1.31 -11.47 32.41
C ALA A 773 1.68 -10.80 31.07
N VAL A 774 1.60 -9.47 31.00
CA VAL A 774 1.82 -8.71 29.76
C VAL A 774 3.17 -7.99 29.75
N GLY A 775 3.67 -7.58 30.92
CA GLY A 775 4.89 -6.80 31.08
C GLY A 775 6.14 -7.62 31.36
N ASP A 776 7.29 -6.94 31.31
CA ASP A 776 8.54 -7.43 31.88
C ASP A 776 8.45 -7.28 33.42
N PRO A 777 8.60 -8.34 34.22
CA PRO A 777 8.53 -8.26 35.69
C PRO A 777 9.46 -7.21 36.30
N THR A 778 10.54 -6.85 35.60
CA THR A 778 11.51 -5.84 36.02
C THR A 778 11.04 -4.40 35.84
N SER A 779 9.89 -4.18 35.18
CA SER A 779 9.36 -2.84 34.86
C SER A 779 8.39 -2.27 35.90
N LEU A 780 8.06 -3.02 36.95
CA LEU A 780 7.21 -2.53 38.04
C LEU A 780 7.96 -1.55 38.93
N ASP A 781 7.33 -0.42 39.23
CA ASP A 781 7.86 0.65 40.10
C ASP A 781 9.28 1.14 39.68
N GLN A 782 9.55 1.11 38.38
CA GLN A 782 10.75 1.70 37.75
C GLN A 782 10.35 2.89 36.86
N ALA A 783 11.27 3.82 36.65
CA ALA A 783 11.04 4.96 35.74
C ALA A 783 10.73 4.48 34.31
N GLY A 784 9.67 5.03 33.70
CA GLY A 784 9.11 4.59 32.43
C GLY A 784 8.41 3.24 32.49
N GLY A 785 8.00 2.83 33.70
CA GLY A 785 7.43 1.53 34.03
C GLY A 785 5.95 1.56 34.37
N VAL A 786 5.49 0.52 35.08
CA VAL A 786 4.11 0.37 35.52
C VAL A 786 4.04 0.56 37.05
N PHE A 787 3.12 1.41 37.51
CA PHE A 787 2.93 1.74 38.91
C PHE A 787 1.50 1.37 39.32
N ILE A 788 1.33 0.52 40.34
CA ILE A 788 0.00 0.12 40.83
C ILE A 788 -0.24 0.81 42.17
N ARG A 789 -1.27 1.64 42.27
CA ARG A 789 -1.63 2.37 43.48
C ARG A 789 -3.10 2.19 43.82
N ARG A 790 -3.41 2.18 45.11
CA ARG A 790 -4.79 2.10 45.59
C ARG A 790 -5.28 3.46 46.04
N ARG A 791 -6.51 3.82 45.64
CA ARG A 791 -7.11 5.13 45.93
C ARG A 791 -7.28 5.40 47.42
N ASP A 792 -7.57 4.38 48.21
CA ASP A 792 -7.79 4.49 49.67
C ASP A 792 -6.52 4.80 50.47
N LEU A 793 -5.33 4.55 49.88
CA LEU A 793 -4.04 4.82 50.51
C LEU A 793 -3.44 6.17 50.11
N LEU A 794 -4.05 6.88 49.16
CA LEU A 794 -3.56 8.16 48.65
C LEU A 794 -4.19 9.33 49.41
N ARG A 795 -3.39 10.35 49.74
CA ARG A 795 -3.91 11.62 50.24
C ARG A 795 -4.64 12.36 49.10
N ALA A 796 -5.58 13.22 49.45
CA ALA A 796 -6.35 13.98 48.47
C ALA A 796 -5.45 14.84 47.56
N ASP A 797 -4.41 15.46 48.14
CA ASP A 797 -3.46 16.28 47.39
C ASP A 797 -2.56 15.45 46.46
N ASP A 798 -2.16 14.25 46.87
CA ASP A 798 -1.37 13.33 46.04
C ASP A 798 -2.20 12.84 44.85
N LEU A 799 -3.46 12.48 45.08
CA LEU A 799 -4.40 12.10 44.02
C LEU A 799 -4.66 13.25 43.04
N LEU A 800 -4.83 14.47 43.56
CA LEU A 800 -5.00 15.67 42.73
C LEU A 800 -3.75 15.92 41.86
N MET A 801 -2.56 15.77 42.43
CA MET A 801 -1.29 15.93 41.73
C MET A 801 -1.13 14.89 40.60
N LEU A 802 -1.41 13.61 40.88
CA LEU A 802 -1.35 12.52 39.89
C LEU A 802 -2.34 12.77 38.74
N ARG A 803 -3.58 13.15 39.06
CA ARG A 803 -4.60 13.47 38.05
C ARG A 803 -4.22 14.69 37.21
N ALA A 804 -3.72 15.75 37.82
CA ALA A 804 -3.39 16.99 37.10
C ALA A 804 -2.16 16.86 36.20
N THR A 805 -1.21 15.99 36.57
CA THR A 805 0.05 15.77 35.85
C THR A 805 -0.10 14.76 34.72
N ALA A 806 -0.98 13.76 34.87
CA ALA A 806 -1.26 12.78 33.83
C ALA A 806 -1.73 13.48 32.54
N ARG A 807 -1.08 13.11 31.42
CA ARG A 807 -1.36 13.64 30.08
C ARG A 807 -2.59 12.99 29.48
N VAL A 808 -2.85 11.75 29.87
CA VAL A 808 -3.95 10.92 29.39
C VAL A 808 -4.57 10.19 30.59
N HIS A 809 -5.89 10.26 30.70
CA HIS A 809 -6.75 9.56 31.65
C HIS A 809 -7.55 8.53 30.87
N VAL A 810 -7.52 7.28 31.33
CA VAL A 810 -8.26 6.19 30.71
C VAL A 810 -9.15 5.53 31.77
N PRO A 811 -10.47 5.65 31.66
CA PRO A 811 -11.38 4.84 32.46
C PRO A 811 -11.32 3.39 31.97
N CYS A 812 -10.91 2.49 32.85
CA CYS A 812 -10.93 1.05 32.59
C CYS A 812 -12.30 0.50 32.98
N ASP A 813 -13.25 0.59 32.07
CA ASP A 813 -14.65 0.15 32.25
C ASP A 813 -15.02 -1.06 31.36
N GLY A 814 -14.02 -1.66 30.69
CA GLY A 814 -14.19 -2.83 29.83
C GLY A 814 -14.35 -2.48 28.35
N ARG A 815 -14.54 -1.19 28.00
CA ARG A 815 -14.58 -0.75 26.59
C ARG A 815 -13.19 -0.89 25.94
N PRO A 816 -13.10 -1.27 24.65
CA PRO A 816 -11.86 -1.21 23.90
C PRO A 816 -11.30 0.21 23.83
N LEU A 817 -9.98 0.38 23.85
CA LEU A 817 -9.32 1.69 23.86
C LEU A 817 -9.74 2.59 22.70
N GLY A 818 -9.93 2.04 21.50
CA GLY A 818 -10.42 2.81 20.36
C GLY A 818 -11.80 3.45 20.60
N LYS A 819 -12.70 2.78 21.34
CA LYS A 819 -14.00 3.35 21.73
C LYS A 819 -13.86 4.40 22.82
N VAL A 820 -12.94 4.22 23.78
CA VAL A 820 -12.65 5.21 24.82
C VAL A 820 -12.15 6.51 24.18
N LEU A 821 -11.20 6.41 23.25
CA LEU A 821 -10.69 7.54 22.47
C LEU A 821 -11.79 8.24 21.68
N ALA A 822 -12.56 7.49 20.89
CA ALA A 822 -13.65 8.05 20.11
C ALA A 822 -14.67 8.80 20.98
N SER A 823 -15.00 8.28 22.17
CA SER A 823 -15.93 8.95 23.09
C SER A 823 -15.37 10.22 23.72
N ALA A 824 -14.05 10.30 23.95
CA ALA A 824 -13.42 11.48 24.52
C ALA A 824 -13.30 12.63 23.51
N LEU A 825 -13.26 12.32 22.21
CA LEU A 825 -13.13 13.29 21.12
C LEU A 825 -14.46 13.90 20.65
N VAL A 826 -15.60 13.37 21.09
CA VAL A 826 -16.91 13.99 20.86
C VAL A 826 -17.04 15.18 21.82
N PRO A 827 -17.26 16.41 21.33
CA PRO A 827 -17.52 17.53 22.23
C PRO A 827 -18.80 17.24 23.02
N GLU A 828 -18.70 17.16 24.35
CA GLU A 828 -19.89 17.31 25.18
C GLU A 828 -20.49 18.69 24.87
N GLN A 829 -21.72 18.71 24.35
CA GLN A 829 -22.54 19.90 24.43
C GLN A 829 -22.79 20.16 25.91
N SER A 830 -21.98 21.04 26.51
CA SER A 830 -22.21 21.48 27.88
C SER A 830 -23.60 22.13 27.94
N PRO A 831 -24.41 21.87 28.97
CA PRO A 831 -25.57 22.70 29.25
C PRO A 831 -25.08 24.14 29.44
N GLU A 832 -25.85 25.12 28.98
CA GLU A 832 -25.63 26.53 29.27
C GLU A 832 -25.56 26.73 30.79
N GLU A 833 -24.35 26.77 31.36
CA GLU A 833 -24.12 27.26 32.71
C GLU A 833 -24.20 28.78 32.65
N GLY A 834 -25.22 29.31 33.33
CA GLY A 834 -25.58 30.72 33.33
C GLY A 834 -24.39 31.64 33.62
N GLU A 835 -24.32 32.71 32.84
CA GLU A 835 -23.37 33.80 33.02
C GLU A 835 -23.51 34.40 34.44
N GLU A 836 -22.55 34.11 35.31
CA GLU A 836 -22.25 34.99 36.44
C GLU A 836 -21.46 36.20 35.90
N GLU A 837 -22.16 37.32 35.77
CA GLU A 837 -21.56 38.64 35.50
C GLU A 837 -20.47 38.95 36.53
N THR A 838 -19.21 39.00 36.09
CA THR A 838 -18.14 39.69 36.81
C THR A 838 -17.76 40.97 36.06
N PRO A 839 -17.57 42.09 36.77
CA PRO A 839 -17.61 43.41 36.17
C PRO A 839 -16.33 43.73 35.40
N THR A 840 -16.50 44.29 34.21
CA THR A 840 -15.42 44.73 33.32
C THR A 840 -14.61 45.86 33.97
N PRO A 841 -13.26 45.83 33.95
CA PRO A 841 -12.48 46.97 34.43
C PRO A 841 -12.59 48.14 33.45
N SER A 842 -12.86 49.32 34.01
CA SER A 842 -12.95 50.61 33.32
C SER A 842 -11.64 50.98 32.61
N ARG A 843 -11.73 51.26 31.31
CA ARG A 843 -10.66 51.85 30.49
C ARG A 843 -10.66 53.38 30.64
N PRO A 844 -9.51 54.08 30.73
CA PRO A 844 -9.47 55.54 30.67
C PRO A 844 -9.57 56.06 29.21
N PRO A 845 -9.87 57.36 28.99
CA PRO A 845 -10.46 57.84 27.75
C PRO A 845 -9.47 58.07 26.62
N GLU A 846 -9.89 57.74 25.40
CA GLU A 846 -9.22 58.08 24.15
C GLU A 846 -9.39 59.57 23.79
N ARG A 847 -8.30 60.19 23.33
CA ARG A 847 -8.33 61.47 22.59
C ARG A 847 -8.18 61.21 21.09
N SER A 848 -9.26 61.50 20.38
CA SER A 848 -9.42 62.10 19.04
C SER A 848 -8.47 61.74 17.88
N ASP A 849 -9.10 61.16 16.86
CA ASP A 849 -9.10 61.52 15.44
C ASP A 849 -7.79 61.54 14.63
N SER A 850 -7.74 60.69 13.59
CA SER A 850 -7.87 61.24 12.24
C SER A 850 -8.50 60.27 11.24
N ARG A 851 -9.36 60.85 10.40
CA ARG A 851 -10.17 60.30 9.31
C ARG A 851 -9.28 59.85 8.14
N VAL A 852 -9.47 58.63 7.62
CA VAL A 852 -9.72 58.32 6.19
C VAL A 852 -10.12 56.83 6.08
N ALA A 853 -11.42 56.51 6.18
CA ALA A 853 -12.03 55.29 5.64
C ALA A 853 -13.55 55.34 5.85
N ARG A 854 -14.24 56.27 5.18
CA ARG A 854 -15.70 56.37 5.25
C ARG A 854 -16.30 56.82 3.92
N VAL A 855 -16.12 56.03 2.87
CA VAL A 855 -16.95 55.93 1.65
C VAL A 855 -16.55 54.57 1.06
N VAL A 856 -17.28 53.45 1.09
CA VAL A 856 -18.60 53.16 0.51
C VAL A 856 -19.05 51.83 1.15
N ARG A 857 -20.03 51.86 2.06
CA ARG A 857 -20.83 50.67 2.43
C ARG A 857 -22.22 51.12 2.89
N ARG A 858 -23.06 51.43 1.90
CA ARG A 858 -24.51 51.67 1.95
C ARG A 858 -24.92 51.76 0.49
N ILE A 859 -25.58 50.79 -0.10
CA ILE A 859 -27.03 50.50 -0.12
C ILE A 859 -27.10 49.19 -0.95
N GLY A 860 -27.91 48.16 -0.75
CA GLY A 860 -29.27 48.00 -0.22
C GLY A 860 -29.99 47.00 -1.14
N ALA A 861 -30.76 46.09 -0.56
CA ALA A 861 -31.42 44.93 -1.20
C ALA A 861 -32.46 45.28 -2.28
N HIS A 862 -32.72 44.34 -3.22
CA HIS A 862 -34.04 43.78 -3.61
C HIS A 862 -33.97 42.89 -4.90
N LEU A 863 -34.63 41.73 -4.86
CA LEU A 863 -35.01 40.81 -5.98
C LEU A 863 -36.28 41.34 -6.72
N PRO A 864 -36.78 40.82 -7.89
CA PRO A 864 -36.86 39.39 -8.30
C PRO A 864 -36.82 39.01 -9.82
N THR A 865 -36.90 37.69 -10.07
CA THR A 865 -37.23 36.82 -11.25
C THR A 865 -37.69 37.39 -12.61
N LEU A 866 -37.23 36.79 -13.74
CA LEU A 866 -38.07 36.13 -14.78
C LEU A 866 -37.29 35.53 -15.98
N LEU A 867 -37.98 34.60 -16.65
CA LEU A 867 -37.63 33.67 -17.71
C LEU A 867 -37.35 34.27 -19.12
N THR A 868 -36.90 33.37 -20.00
CA THR A 868 -37.10 33.23 -21.47
C THR A 868 -36.09 33.77 -22.50
N ALA A 869 -35.52 32.79 -23.21
CA ALA A 869 -35.48 32.61 -24.67
C ALA A 869 -34.61 33.52 -25.57
N GLY A 870 -33.80 32.87 -26.41
CA GLY A 870 -33.11 33.47 -27.55
C GLY A 870 -32.23 32.47 -28.31
N SER A 871 -32.85 31.73 -29.22
CA SER A 871 -32.26 30.75 -30.14
C SER A 871 -31.57 31.34 -31.38
N THR A 872 -30.93 30.46 -32.17
CA THR A 872 -30.50 30.52 -33.60
C THR A 872 -29.05 30.98 -33.83
N SER A 873 -28.24 30.43 -34.74
CA SER A 873 -28.28 29.38 -35.78
C SER A 873 -26.79 29.18 -36.19
N GLY A 874 -26.22 28.04 -36.56
CA GLY A 874 -26.63 27.09 -37.59
C GLY A 874 -25.54 27.03 -38.69
N SER A 875 -24.86 25.89 -38.83
CA SER A 875 -24.18 25.50 -40.08
C SER A 875 -24.26 23.97 -40.21
N ARG A 876 -24.97 23.53 -41.25
CA ARG A 876 -25.09 22.14 -41.68
C ARG A 876 -24.06 21.91 -42.80
N SER A 877 -23.36 20.79 -42.74
CA SER A 877 -22.81 20.12 -43.92
C SER A 877 -23.27 18.66 -43.89
N SER A 878 -23.75 18.21 -45.05
CA SER A 878 -24.39 16.93 -45.30
C SER A 878 -23.39 15.79 -45.47
N ALA A 879 -23.68 14.64 -44.87
CA ALA A 879 -23.16 13.36 -45.34
C ALA A 879 -24.18 12.23 -45.11
N THR A 880 -24.15 11.30 -46.04
CA THR A 880 -25.12 10.30 -46.44
C THR A 880 -25.28 9.16 -45.42
N ARG A 881 -26.51 8.69 -45.20
CA ARG A 881 -26.83 7.52 -44.35
C ARG A 881 -26.42 6.19 -44.99
N PRO A 882 -25.86 5.24 -44.21
CA PRO A 882 -26.15 3.82 -44.36
C PRO A 882 -27.13 3.31 -43.28
N ALA A 883 -27.51 2.05 -43.41
CA ALA A 883 -28.74 1.44 -42.90
C ALA A 883 -28.88 1.33 -41.36
N ARG A 884 -30.11 1.59 -40.89
CA ARG A 884 -30.59 1.71 -39.49
C ARG A 884 -30.64 0.41 -38.66
N GLY A 885 -29.85 -0.61 -38.99
CA GLY A 885 -29.82 -1.89 -38.26
C GLY A 885 -28.81 -1.94 -37.10
N GLY A 886 -27.62 -1.36 -37.29
CA GLY A 886 -26.48 -1.53 -36.37
C GLY A 886 -26.52 -0.67 -35.09
N GLU A 887 -27.06 0.54 -35.16
CA GLU A 887 -27.02 1.49 -34.02
C GLU A 887 -27.82 1.03 -32.79
N LYS A 888 -28.90 0.26 -32.98
CA LYS A 888 -29.68 -0.29 -31.84
C LYS A 888 -28.99 -1.47 -31.15
N PHE A 889 -28.00 -2.08 -31.80
CA PHE A 889 -27.27 -3.25 -31.29
C PHE A 889 -26.10 -2.82 -30.39
N ALA A 890 -25.36 -1.77 -30.79
CA ALA A 890 -24.24 -1.20 -30.06
C ALA A 890 -24.61 -0.60 -28.69
N HIS A 891 -25.77 0.06 -28.61
CA HIS A 891 -26.23 0.71 -27.37
C HIS A 891 -26.78 -0.26 -26.30
N ARG A 892 -26.98 -1.56 -26.61
CA ARG A 892 -27.55 -2.56 -25.68
C ARG A 892 -26.51 -3.43 -24.97
N LEU A 893 -25.23 -3.31 -25.34
CA LEU A 893 -24.10 -4.08 -24.78
C LEU A 893 -23.26 -3.25 -23.80
N ASP A 894 -23.86 -2.21 -23.23
CA ASP A 894 -23.25 -1.30 -22.27
C ASP A 894 -23.39 -1.90 -20.86
N ASN A 895 -22.31 -2.49 -20.32
CA ASN A 895 -22.29 -3.03 -18.96
C ASN A 895 -22.06 -1.96 -17.89
N GLY A 896 -22.20 -0.68 -18.24
CA GLY A 896 -21.92 0.47 -17.37
C GLY A 896 -20.45 0.88 -17.35
N PHE A 897 -19.53 0.04 -17.83
CA PHE A 897 -18.09 0.31 -17.95
C PHE A 897 -17.56 0.18 -19.38
N GLY A 898 -18.27 -0.50 -20.28
CA GLY A 898 -17.89 -0.63 -21.67
C GLY A 898 -19.03 -1.18 -22.54
N ARG A 899 -18.99 -0.86 -23.83
CA ARG A 899 -20.00 -1.21 -24.84
C ARG A 899 -19.37 -1.66 -26.13
N LEU A 900 -20.06 -2.49 -26.91
CA LEU A 900 -19.69 -2.72 -28.31
C LEU A 900 -20.13 -1.53 -29.17
N THR A 901 -19.25 -1.03 -30.03
CA THR A 901 -19.52 -0.01 -31.04
C THR A 901 -20.31 -0.61 -32.21
N ALA A 902 -20.83 0.26 -33.08
CA ALA A 902 -21.58 -0.19 -34.26
C ALA A 902 -20.69 -0.98 -35.25
N GLU A 903 -19.37 -0.78 -35.16
CA GLU A 903 -18.33 -1.42 -35.94
C GLU A 903 -17.86 -2.76 -35.34
N GLY A 904 -18.33 -3.12 -34.13
CA GLY A 904 -18.00 -4.37 -33.44
C GLY A 904 -16.75 -4.29 -32.56
N ASP A 905 -16.29 -3.09 -32.21
CA ASP A 905 -15.20 -2.87 -31.27
C ASP A 905 -15.72 -2.69 -29.85
N TYR A 906 -15.00 -3.17 -28.84
CA TYR A 906 -15.41 -2.97 -27.44
C TYR A 906 -14.82 -1.67 -26.89
N GLU A 907 -15.65 -0.64 -26.72
CA GLU A 907 -15.34 0.66 -26.13
C GLU A 907 -15.45 0.59 -24.61
N ILE A 908 -14.35 0.83 -23.88
CA ILE A 908 -14.37 0.96 -22.41
C ILE A 908 -14.50 2.45 -22.05
N ARG A 909 -15.45 2.78 -21.19
CA ARG A 909 -15.69 4.13 -20.69
C ARG A 909 -15.10 4.30 -19.29
N VAL A 910 -14.06 5.12 -19.20
CA VAL A 910 -13.49 5.55 -17.92
C VAL A 910 -14.05 6.95 -17.64
N SER A 911 -14.87 7.12 -16.60
CA SER A 911 -15.43 8.44 -16.23
C SER A 911 -15.03 8.82 -14.80
N GLY A 912 -14.29 9.93 -14.64
CA GLY A 912 -13.95 10.51 -13.33
C GLY A 912 -13.24 9.54 -12.38
N GLU A 913 -13.66 9.52 -11.10
CA GLU A 913 -13.08 8.73 -10.00
C GLU A 913 -13.41 7.22 -10.03
N ARG A 914 -14.12 6.72 -11.05
CA ARG A 914 -14.50 5.29 -11.11
C ARG A 914 -13.44 4.49 -11.86
N LEU A 915 -12.67 3.71 -11.11
CA LEU A 915 -11.78 2.69 -11.67
C LEU A 915 -12.60 1.53 -12.27
N PRO A 916 -12.24 1.00 -13.45
CA PRO A 916 -12.82 -0.25 -13.94
C PRO A 916 -12.55 -1.36 -12.91
N PRO A 917 -13.47 -2.31 -12.71
CA PRO A 917 -13.25 -3.41 -11.78
C PRO A 917 -11.95 -4.13 -12.14
N ALA A 918 -10.99 -4.07 -11.23
CA ALA A 918 -9.71 -4.74 -11.39
C ALA A 918 -9.86 -6.25 -11.10
N PRO A 919 -9.27 -7.15 -11.91
CA PRO A 919 -8.83 -6.94 -13.28
C PRO A 919 -9.76 -7.70 -14.26
N TRP A 920 -9.94 -7.16 -15.46
CA TRP A 920 -10.64 -7.74 -16.61
C TRP A 920 -12.18 -7.73 -16.52
N SER A 921 -12.79 -7.08 -17.51
CA SER A 921 -14.24 -6.99 -17.78
C SER A 921 -15.05 -8.16 -17.26
N ASN A 922 -15.66 -7.98 -16.08
CA ASN A 922 -16.60 -8.95 -15.52
C ASN A 922 -17.93 -8.86 -16.27
N VAL A 923 -18.54 -10.03 -16.49
CA VAL A 923 -19.96 -10.17 -16.85
C VAL A 923 -20.69 -10.71 -15.65
#